data_AF-A0A8J5HHI7-F1
#
_entry.id   AF-A0A8J5HHI7-F1
#
_cell.length_a   1.000
_cell.length_b   1.000
_cell.length_c   1.000
_cell.angle_alpha   90.00
_cell.angle_beta   90.00
_cell.angle_gamma   90.00
#
_symmetry.space_group_name_H-M   'P 1'
#
loop_
_entity.id
_entity.type
_entity.pdbx_description
1 polymer ?
#
loop_
_entity_poly.entity_id
_entity_poly.type
_entity_poly.pdbx_seq_one_letter_code
_entity_poly.pdbx_strand_id
1 'polypeptide(L)'
;MEQFLKVGELIGSLKALMVFQDEIQVNRRQCGLLVDAFDLAFASVAEELRTHFRFAEKPAAKWRALEHPLKELYRVLCEGEQYVRRCLEPGDWWSKAISRHCNTDCVEFHLHNLLWCVPVVLEAIENAAESADHDDLHKKKLIFSKKYEREWMDPNLFQQKLGKSYLTSQDFCSRLDSAWKEDSWILSETIAERRLSTTNPLTKQENKLAELLVGPRGHLHPSSVLVGSPDYQVRRRFEAGSNHKEVQWMGESYVVKHAICDVEALMNEISILSSVAHPNVMQYLYSFADEERTECFMVMELMNKDLSSHIREASSSRRKVPFPLLVAVDTMLQIARGMEYLHSKKIYHGDLNPLNILVKTRNPSAEGFLHVKITGFGLSPAKKSKAMANPCIWHSPEVLTQQQSGNGLNLTDKADVYSFGMICFELLTGKVPFEDNHLQGDKMSKNIRAGERPLFPCQCPKYLTNLTRRCWHSDSAHRPSFASICRVLRYIKRFLVMHPDQSLPDMPAPAVDYFDMESSLSKIVSNWARRDDPRVWEVPFQMYAYRVLEREKTGVNMKDRTSESGSEGASVCGDENVFNGILDDTLSNSTDSVKLSLESTPDRNKKTPTKLLNGKANMQPLGQNQKTGAFLSPRGSCGQSVKRNSERQFQPVVMSSGRRTPSDHPSETELV
;
A
#
# COMPACT_ATOMS: atom_id res chain seq x y z
N MET A 1 -5.04 27.14 14.13
CA MET A 1 -3.88 28.08 14.13
C MET A 1 -2.64 27.50 14.75
N GLU A 2 -2.67 26.98 15.98
CA GLU A 2 -1.47 26.41 16.62
C GLU A 2 -0.78 25.32 15.76
N GLN A 3 -1.55 24.42 15.15
CA GLN A 3 -1.00 23.41 14.22
C GLN A 3 -0.31 24.05 13.00
N PHE A 4 -0.85 25.15 12.48
CA PHE A 4 -0.24 25.86 11.34
C PHE A 4 1.03 26.62 11.75
N LEU A 5 1.08 27.16 12.97
CA LEU A 5 2.30 27.73 13.53
C LEU A 5 3.40 26.67 13.63
N LYS A 6 3.08 25.48 14.15
CA LYS A 6 4.01 24.34 14.20
C LYS A 6 4.54 23.95 12.83
N VAL A 7 3.68 23.96 11.80
CA VAL A 7 4.12 23.77 10.40
C VAL A 7 5.12 24.85 9.96
N GLY A 8 4.86 26.12 10.27
CA GLY A 8 5.77 27.21 9.96
C GLY A 8 7.12 27.13 10.68
N GLU A 9 7.11 26.81 11.97
CA GLU A 9 8.32 26.59 12.79
C GLU A 9 9.17 25.46 12.22
N LEU A 10 8.54 24.36 11.81
CA LEU A 10 9.19 23.21 11.21
C LEU A 10 9.84 23.54 9.86
N ILE A 11 9.18 24.35 9.03
CA ILE A 11 9.76 24.83 7.76
C ILE A 11 10.93 25.78 8.03
N GLY A 12 10.83 26.63 9.06
CA GLY A 12 11.96 27.43 9.54
C GLY A 12 13.15 26.56 9.95
N SER A 13 12.91 25.51 10.74
CA SER A 13 13.92 24.52 11.13
C SER A 13 14.57 23.84 9.92
N LEU A 14 13.76 23.39 8.95
CA LEU A 14 14.25 22.81 7.70
C LEU A 14 15.10 23.78 6.88
N LYS A 15 14.68 25.04 6.73
CA LYS A 15 15.46 26.06 6.03
C LYS A 15 16.78 26.31 6.74
N ALA A 16 16.80 26.33 8.07
CA ALA A 16 18.03 26.43 8.85
C ALA A 16 18.97 25.24 8.64
N LEU A 17 18.44 24.00 8.60
CA LEU A 17 19.23 22.81 8.26
C LEU A 17 19.82 22.90 6.84
N MET A 18 19.02 23.38 5.88
CA MET A 18 19.43 23.48 4.47
C MET A 18 20.40 24.63 4.18
N VAL A 19 20.72 25.50 5.16
CA VAL A 19 21.90 26.39 5.06
C VAL A 19 23.18 25.56 4.87
N PHE A 20 23.24 24.37 5.47
CA PHE A 20 24.35 23.43 5.37
C PHE A 20 24.19 22.42 4.24
N GLN A 21 23.41 22.73 3.20
CA GLN A 21 23.15 21.80 2.08
C GLN A 21 24.43 21.30 1.37
N ASP A 22 25.52 22.08 1.41
CA ASP A 22 26.81 21.68 0.82
C ASP A 22 27.48 20.54 1.60
N GLU A 23 27.11 20.33 2.87
CA GLU A 23 27.57 19.21 3.70
C GLU A 23 26.79 17.91 3.40
N ILE A 24 25.70 17.98 2.63
CA ILE A 24 24.94 16.81 2.19
C ILE A 24 25.69 16.14 1.04
N GLN A 25 26.46 15.11 1.40
CA GLN A 25 27.31 14.37 0.46
C GLN A 25 26.54 13.42 -0.46
N VAL A 26 25.36 12.95 -0.05
CA VAL A 26 24.52 12.00 -0.79
C VAL A 26 23.06 12.45 -0.68
N ASN A 27 22.32 12.43 -1.80
CA ASN A 27 20.92 12.83 -1.91
C ASN A 27 20.65 14.34 -1.73
N ARG A 28 21.57 15.20 -2.15
CA ARG A 28 21.43 16.66 -2.03
C ARG A 28 20.28 17.19 -2.87
N ARG A 29 20.13 16.74 -4.12
CA ARG A 29 19.04 17.19 -5.01
C ARG A 29 17.68 16.75 -4.49
N GLN A 30 17.59 15.53 -3.97
CA GLN A 30 16.39 15.04 -3.30
C GLN A 30 16.04 15.87 -2.05
N CYS A 31 17.00 16.18 -1.17
CA CYS A 31 16.75 17.04 0.00
C CYS A 31 16.28 18.44 -0.41
N GLY A 32 16.91 19.05 -1.43
CA GLY A 32 16.49 20.33 -1.98
C GLY A 32 15.07 20.30 -2.54
N LEU A 33 14.74 19.27 -3.34
CA LEU A 33 13.39 19.06 -3.87
C LEU A 33 12.35 18.93 -2.75
N LEU A 34 12.66 18.16 -1.70
CA LEU A 34 11.75 17.95 -0.57
C LEU A 34 11.45 19.26 0.17
N VAL A 35 12.48 20.06 0.44
CA VAL A 35 12.36 21.33 1.17
C VAL A 35 11.59 22.36 0.32
N ASP A 36 11.89 22.44 -0.98
CA ASP A 36 11.14 23.29 -1.91
C ASP A 36 9.66 22.91 -1.96
N ALA A 37 9.36 21.61 -2.00
CA ALA A 37 7.97 21.12 -1.97
C ALA A 37 7.26 21.53 -0.68
N PHE A 38 7.93 21.42 0.47
CA PHE A 38 7.35 21.83 1.76
C PHE A 38 7.11 23.33 1.84
N ASP A 39 8.02 24.14 1.29
CA ASP A 39 7.84 25.60 1.22
C ASP A 39 6.66 25.98 0.31
N LEU A 40 6.56 25.34 -0.87
CA LEU A 40 5.43 25.52 -1.79
C LEU A 40 4.10 25.10 -1.17
N ALA A 41 4.07 23.98 -0.45
CA ALA A 41 2.88 23.53 0.28
C ALA A 41 2.45 24.55 1.33
N PHE A 42 3.38 25.06 2.12
CA PHE A 42 3.07 26.07 3.13
C PHE A 42 2.61 27.39 2.53
N ALA A 43 3.27 27.87 1.46
CA ALA A 43 2.86 29.07 0.76
C ALA A 43 1.43 28.94 0.21
N SER A 44 1.11 27.80 -0.40
CA SER A 44 -0.23 27.51 -0.96
C SER A 44 -1.29 27.46 0.14
N VAL A 45 -1.02 26.75 1.25
CA VAL A 45 -1.94 26.68 2.39
C VAL A 45 -2.11 28.06 3.05
N ALA A 46 -1.04 28.83 3.18
CA ALA A 46 -1.09 30.18 3.74
C ALA A 46 -1.91 31.14 2.87
N GLU A 47 -1.79 31.04 1.55
CA GLU A 47 -2.56 31.84 0.59
C GLU A 47 -4.06 31.56 0.68
N GLU A 48 -4.45 30.29 0.71
CA GLU A 48 -5.85 29.90 0.89
C GLU A 48 -6.41 30.33 2.25
N LEU A 49 -5.63 30.18 3.33
CA LEU A 49 -6.02 30.68 4.65
C LEU A 49 -6.22 32.20 4.64
N ARG A 50 -5.31 32.98 4.05
CA ARG A 50 -5.43 34.45 3.96
C ARG A 50 -6.63 34.88 3.12
N THR A 51 -6.95 34.12 2.07
CA THR A 51 -8.05 34.42 1.16
C THR A 51 -9.42 34.18 1.83
N HIS A 52 -9.52 33.15 2.67
CA HIS A 52 -10.81 32.68 3.18
C HIS A 52 -11.06 32.97 4.67
N PHE A 53 -10.04 33.26 5.45
CA PHE A 53 -10.13 33.47 6.90
C PHE A 53 -9.66 34.87 7.30
N ARG A 54 -10.38 35.48 8.25
CA ARG A 54 -9.94 36.71 8.93
C ARG A 54 -9.44 36.37 10.33
N PHE A 55 -8.29 36.91 10.71
CA PHE A 55 -7.66 36.62 12.00
C PHE A 55 -8.49 37.10 13.20
N ALA A 56 -9.26 38.18 13.02
CA ALA A 56 -10.14 38.76 14.04
C ALA A 56 -11.42 37.94 14.29
N GLU A 57 -11.78 37.02 13.38
CA GLU A 57 -12.95 36.17 13.55
C GLU A 57 -12.62 35.00 14.48
N LYS A 58 -12.97 35.12 15.76
CA LYS A 58 -13.20 33.93 16.59
C LYS A 58 -14.53 33.32 16.17
N PRO A 59 -14.49 32.09 15.65
CA PRO A 59 -15.20 31.06 16.40
C PRO A 59 -14.31 29.83 16.51
N ALA A 60 -14.18 29.28 17.72
CA ALA A 60 -13.46 28.04 17.97
C ALA A 60 -13.87 26.89 17.03
N ALA A 61 -15.08 26.93 16.46
CA ALA A 61 -15.58 25.95 15.50
C ALA A 61 -14.93 26.00 14.10
N LYS A 62 -14.71 27.19 13.50
CA LYS A 62 -14.13 27.31 12.13
C LYS A 62 -12.73 26.72 12.06
N TRP A 63 -11.90 27.04 13.05
CA TRP A 63 -10.53 26.57 13.14
C TRP A 63 -10.40 25.12 13.61
N ARG A 64 -11.41 24.59 14.33
CA ARG A 64 -11.44 23.19 14.80
C ARG A 64 -11.51 22.20 13.64
N ALA A 65 -12.25 22.52 12.58
CA ALA A 65 -12.31 21.69 11.37
C ALA A 65 -10.93 21.53 10.68
N LEU A 66 -10.00 22.46 10.90
CA LEU A 66 -8.65 22.43 10.32
C LEU A 66 -7.63 21.70 11.21
N GLU A 67 -7.97 21.38 12.45
CA GLU A 67 -7.02 20.85 13.43
C GLU A 67 -6.37 19.55 12.95
N HIS A 68 -7.17 18.56 12.57
CA HIS A 68 -6.67 17.25 12.16
C HIS A 68 -5.99 17.25 10.78
N PRO A 69 -6.53 17.91 9.74
CA PRO A 69 -5.82 18.07 8.47
C PRO A 69 -4.44 18.74 8.64
N LEU A 70 -4.35 19.81 9.45
CA LEU A 70 -3.07 20.48 9.71
C LEU A 70 -2.13 19.63 10.59
N LYS A 71 -2.67 18.87 11.55
CA LYS A 71 -1.88 17.91 12.34
C LYS A 71 -1.27 16.82 11.45
N GLU A 72 -2.04 16.32 10.48
CA GLU A 72 -1.54 15.34 9.51
C GLU A 72 -0.47 15.96 8.59
N LEU A 73 -0.65 17.20 8.12
CA LEU A 73 0.37 17.92 7.35
C LEU A 73 1.66 18.08 8.17
N TYR A 74 1.55 18.53 9.42
CA TYR A 74 2.68 18.65 10.33
C TYR A 74 3.41 17.30 10.51
N ARG A 75 2.67 16.20 10.69
CA ARG A 75 3.24 14.85 10.80
C ARG A 75 4.03 14.46 9.55
N VAL A 76 3.49 14.71 8.35
CA VAL A 76 4.17 14.43 7.08
C VAL A 76 5.46 15.23 6.95
N LEU A 77 5.45 16.52 7.29
CA LEU A 77 6.65 17.35 7.24
C LEU A 77 7.69 16.90 8.28
N CYS A 78 7.27 16.48 9.48
CA CYS A 78 8.18 15.95 10.51
C CYS A 78 8.92 14.70 10.02
N GLU A 79 8.24 13.82 9.28
CA GLU A 79 8.88 12.65 8.65
C GLU A 79 9.92 13.07 7.62
N GLY A 80 9.63 14.09 6.80
CA GLY A 80 10.57 14.63 5.81
C GLY A 80 11.76 15.36 6.43
N GLU A 81 11.55 16.12 7.51
CA GLU A 81 12.64 16.75 8.26
C GLU A 81 13.60 15.72 8.84
N GLN A 82 13.10 14.60 9.35
CA GLN A 82 13.95 13.51 9.81
C GLN A 82 14.74 12.84 8.69
N TYR A 83 14.21 12.83 7.47
CA TYR A 83 14.96 12.37 6.30
C TYR A 83 16.09 13.34 5.97
N VAL A 84 15.83 14.65 5.95
CA VAL A 84 16.87 15.68 5.74
C VAL A 84 17.94 15.63 6.83
N ARG A 85 17.55 15.54 8.10
CA ARG A 85 18.49 15.41 9.22
C ARG A 85 19.39 14.19 9.05
N ARG A 86 18.83 13.03 8.74
CA ARG A 86 19.61 11.83 8.44
C ARG A 86 20.57 12.07 7.28
N CYS A 87 20.14 12.74 6.21
CA CYS A 87 21.01 13.10 5.09
C CYS A 87 22.20 13.98 5.51
N LEU A 88 21.98 14.89 6.47
CA LEU A 88 22.95 15.85 6.98
C LEU A 88 23.85 15.31 8.10
N GLU A 89 23.42 14.28 8.84
CA GLU A 89 24.17 13.70 9.96
C GLU A 89 25.65 13.45 9.61
N PRO A 90 26.62 13.92 10.41
CA PRO A 90 28.03 13.68 10.15
C PRO A 90 28.33 12.18 10.10
N GLY A 91 29.18 11.76 9.18
CA GLY A 91 29.55 10.36 9.02
C GLY A 91 30.52 10.15 7.88
N ASP A 92 31.13 8.97 7.85
CA ASP A 92 31.99 8.55 6.76
C ASP A 92 31.23 8.54 5.42
N TRP A 93 31.90 9.02 4.37
CA TRP A 93 31.29 9.18 3.05
C TRP A 93 30.89 7.83 2.45
N TRP A 94 31.70 6.77 2.61
CA TRP A 94 31.40 5.44 2.08
C TRP A 94 30.20 4.82 2.78
N SER A 95 30.11 4.95 4.12
CA SER A 95 28.94 4.53 4.88
C SER A 95 27.64 5.19 4.38
N LYS A 96 27.67 6.51 4.14
CA LYS A 96 26.52 7.25 3.58
C LYS A 96 26.18 6.79 2.17
N ALA A 97 27.17 6.64 1.29
CA ALA A 97 26.94 6.19 -0.08
C ALA A 97 26.32 4.79 -0.12
N ILE A 98 26.86 3.86 0.68
CA ILE A 98 26.38 2.48 0.75
C ILE A 98 24.93 2.41 1.23
N SER A 99 24.62 3.11 2.31
CA SER A 99 23.28 3.10 2.88
C SER A 99 22.22 3.80 2.00
N ARG A 100 22.59 4.75 1.14
CA ARG A 100 21.63 5.70 0.53
C ARG A 100 21.57 5.74 -0.99
N HIS A 101 22.55 5.17 -1.71
CA HIS A 101 22.61 5.24 -3.18
C HIS A 101 21.35 4.71 -3.90
N CYS A 102 20.63 3.78 -3.27
CA CYS A 102 19.40 3.20 -3.82
C CYS A 102 18.10 3.83 -3.33
N ASN A 103 18.18 4.86 -2.48
CA ASN A 103 17.02 5.39 -1.80
C ASN A 103 16.06 6.10 -2.77
N THR A 104 14.78 5.75 -2.71
CA THR A 104 13.69 6.39 -3.48
C THR A 104 12.66 7.07 -2.57
N ASP A 105 12.92 7.11 -1.26
CA ASP A 105 11.98 7.51 -0.23
C ASP A 105 11.58 8.99 -0.35
N CYS A 106 12.46 9.85 -0.87
CA CYS A 106 12.14 11.26 -1.09
C CYS A 106 10.85 11.41 -1.91
N VAL A 107 10.81 10.81 -3.10
CA VAL A 107 9.67 10.88 -4.00
C VAL A 107 8.58 9.91 -3.57
N GLU A 108 8.94 8.63 -3.42
CA GLU A 108 7.97 7.56 -3.25
C GLU A 108 7.36 7.52 -1.85
N PHE A 109 7.97 8.12 -0.83
CA PHE A 109 7.41 8.12 0.52
C PHE A 109 7.04 9.53 0.98
N HIS A 110 8.00 10.45 1.05
CA HIS A 110 7.78 11.77 1.63
C HIS A 110 6.91 12.67 0.73
N LEU A 111 7.26 12.82 -0.55
CA LEU A 111 6.50 13.63 -1.48
C LEU A 111 5.15 13.00 -1.84
N HIS A 112 5.06 11.67 -1.96
CA HIS A 112 3.75 11.01 -2.04
C HIS A 112 2.86 11.40 -0.85
N ASN A 113 3.39 11.37 0.37
CA ASN A 113 2.61 11.71 1.56
C ASN A 113 2.19 13.20 1.59
N LEU A 114 3.05 14.10 1.12
CA LEU A 114 2.73 15.51 0.98
C LEU A 114 1.62 15.74 -0.05
N LEU A 115 1.76 15.13 -1.24
CA LEU A 115 0.89 15.39 -2.39
C LEU A 115 -0.53 14.88 -2.21
N TRP A 116 -0.77 13.88 -1.36
CA TRP A 116 -2.14 13.56 -0.97
C TRP A 116 -2.64 14.42 0.20
N CYS A 117 -1.76 14.84 1.11
CA CYS A 117 -2.14 15.61 2.29
C CYS A 117 -2.53 17.06 1.96
N VAL A 118 -1.81 17.73 1.06
CA VAL A 118 -2.12 19.11 0.63
C VAL A 118 -3.57 19.24 0.13
N PRO A 119 -4.07 18.40 -0.82
CA PRO A 119 -5.47 18.40 -1.20
C PRO A 119 -6.46 18.34 -0.02
N VAL A 120 -6.16 17.54 1.01
CA VAL A 120 -7.03 17.42 2.20
C VAL A 120 -7.09 18.73 2.97
N VAL A 121 -5.94 19.38 3.16
CA VAL A 121 -5.87 20.66 3.88
C VAL A 121 -6.58 21.76 3.12
N LEU A 122 -6.36 21.87 1.81
CA LEU A 122 -7.04 22.87 0.96
C LEU A 122 -8.56 22.66 1.02
N GLU A 123 -9.01 21.42 0.89
CA GLU A 123 -10.45 21.10 0.98
C GLU A 123 -11.03 21.39 2.38
N ALA A 124 -10.25 21.17 3.45
CA ALA A 124 -10.68 21.51 4.80
C ALA A 124 -10.87 23.02 4.98
N ILE A 125 -9.96 23.83 4.42
CA ILE A 125 -10.06 25.29 4.40
C ILE A 125 -11.33 25.72 3.68
N GLU A 126 -11.63 25.13 2.53
CA GLU A 126 -12.83 25.43 1.74
C GLU A 126 -14.12 25.06 2.49
N ASN A 127 -14.20 23.84 3.05
CA ASN A 127 -15.37 23.39 3.80
C ASN A 127 -15.61 24.25 5.07
N ALA A 128 -14.52 24.67 5.74
CA ALA A 128 -14.60 25.57 6.88
C ALA A 128 -14.98 27.01 6.46
N ALA A 129 -14.63 27.44 5.24
CA ALA A 129 -15.03 28.72 4.69
C ALA A 129 -16.51 28.75 4.24
N GLU A 130 -17.05 27.63 3.77
CA GLU A 130 -18.47 27.48 3.40
C GLU A 130 -19.42 27.41 4.61
N SER A 131 -18.94 27.07 5.81
CA SER A 131 -19.78 26.97 7.01
C SER A 131 -19.82 28.25 7.85
N ALA A 132 -19.17 29.31 7.38
CA ALA A 132 -18.61 30.36 8.24
C ALA A 132 -19.24 31.76 8.12
N ASP A 133 -19.91 32.10 7.02
CA ASP A 133 -20.45 33.44 6.77
C ASP A 133 -21.89 33.34 6.27
N HIS A 134 -22.76 34.28 6.64
CA HIS A 134 -24.07 34.46 6.00
C HIS A 134 -24.02 35.47 4.84
N ASP A 135 -23.17 36.49 4.92
CA ASP A 135 -23.16 37.62 3.97
C ASP A 135 -22.45 37.29 2.64
N ASP A 136 -21.39 36.46 2.68
CA ASP A 136 -20.62 36.03 1.49
C ASP A 136 -20.79 34.53 1.16
N LEU A 137 -21.74 33.85 1.83
CA LEU A 137 -21.94 32.40 1.73
C LEU A 137 -22.16 31.92 0.29
N HIS A 138 -23.10 32.58 -0.39
CA HIS A 138 -23.49 32.24 -1.75
C HIS A 138 -22.34 32.45 -2.73
N LYS A 139 -21.55 33.51 -2.54
CA LYS A 139 -20.38 33.80 -3.37
C LYS A 139 -19.29 32.76 -3.18
N LYS A 140 -18.97 32.38 -1.94
CA LYS A 140 -17.98 31.33 -1.62
C LYS A 140 -18.43 29.96 -2.17
N LYS A 141 -19.67 29.56 -1.94
CA LYS A 141 -20.25 28.33 -2.51
C LYS A 141 -20.20 28.30 -4.03
N LEU A 142 -20.49 29.42 -4.69
CA LEU A 142 -20.40 29.52 -6.15
C LEU A 142 -18.95 29.38 -6.64
N ILE A 143 -18.00 30.05 -5.99
CA ILE A 143 -16.56 29.96 -6.33
C ILE A 143 -16.09 28.51 -6.23
N PHE A 144 -16.38 27.83 -5.11
CA PHE A 144 -15.98 26.44 -4.92
C PHE A 144 -16.75 25.48 -5.84
N SER A 145 -18.02 25.76 -6.15
CA SER A 145 -18.77 25.00 -7.16
C SER A 145 -18.07 25.07 -8.52
N LYS A 146 -17.64 26.26 -8.95
CA LYS A 146 -16.88 26.46 -10.21
C LYS A 146 -15.50 25.80 -10.19
N LYS A 147 -14.87 25.72 -9.01
CA LYS A 147 -13.59 25.01 -8.84
C LYS A 147 -13.72 23.53 -9.20
N TYR A 148 -14.86 22.89 -8.89
CA TYR A 148 -15.09 21.45 -9.04
C TYR A 148 -16.00 21.08 -10.21
N GLU A 149 -16.02 21.88 -11.27
CA GLU A 149 -16.77 21.54 -12.49
C GLU A 149 -16.09 20.39 -13.26
N ARG A 150 -16.93 19.57 -13.92
CA ARG A 150 -16.51 18.39 -14.69
C ARG A 150 -15.54 18.69 -15.81
N GLU A 151 -15.59 19.89 -16.38
CA GLU A 151 -14.67 20.35 -17.43
C GLU A 151 -13.20 20.32 -17.01
N TRP A 152 -12.91 20.37 -15.70
CA TRP A 152 -11.56 20.30 -15.15
C TRP A 152 -11.07 18.88 -14.86
N MET A 153 -11.87 17.84 -15.16
CA MET A 153 -11.47 16.42 -15.02
C MET A 153 -10.55 15.94 -16.16
N ASP A 154 -9.62 16.78 -16.58
CA ASP A 154 -8.51 16.46 -17.47
C ASP A 154 -7.19 16.79 -16.75
N PRO A 155 -6.19 15.88 -16.74
CA PRO A 155 -4.94 16.11 -16.03
C PRO A 155 -4.21 17.40 -16.46
N ASN A 156 -4.21 17.75 -17.75
CA ASN A 156 -3.49 18.92 -18.25
C ASN A 156 -4.22 20.21 -17.87
N LEU A 157 -5.55 20.24 -18.01
CA LEU A 157 -6.36 21.39 -17.59
C LEU A 157 -6.26 21.63 -16.09
N PHE A 158 -6.31 20.55 -15.29
CA PHE A 158 -6.07 20.60 -13.85
C PHE A 158 -4.69 21.20 -13.55
N GLN A 159 -3.65 20.73 -14.24
CA GLN A 159 -2.28 21.22 -14.06
C GLN A 159 -2.14 22.71 -14.38
N GLN A 160 -2.74 23.17 -15.47
CA GLN A 160 -2.69 24.57 -15.89
C GLN A 160 -3.43 25.49 -14.93
N LYS A 161 -4.61 25.09 -14.45
CA LYS A 161 -5.48 25.93 -13.61
C LYS A 161 -5.12 25.89 -12.14
N LEU A 162 -4.83 24.69 -11.62
CA LEU A 162 -4.69 24.42 -10.19
C LEU A 162 -3.29 23.92 -9.80
N GLY A 163 -2.39 23.70 -10.77
CA GLY A 163 -1.13 23.02 -10.48
C GLY A 163 -0.17 23.76 -9.54
N LYS A 164 -0.31 25.09 -9.39
CA LYS A 164 0.45 25.82 -8.36
C LYS A 164 -0.01 25.44 -6.96
N SER A 165 -1.31 25.52 -6.67
CA SER A 165 -1.88 25.23 -5.34
C SER A 165 -1.74 23.75 -4.95
N TYR A 166 -1.75 22.85 -5.94
CA TYR A 166 -1.69 21.40 -5.73
C TYR A 166 -0.30 20.78 -5.91
N LEU A 167 0.75 21.61 -6.08
CA LEU A 167 2.13 21.16 -6.28
C LEU A 167 2.28 20.19 -7.47
N THR A 168 1.66 20.54 -8.59
CA THR A 168 1.78 19.80 -9.85
C THR A 168 2.23 20.68 -11.01
N SER A 169 2.91 21.81 -10.74
CA SER A 169 3.49 22.62 -11.81
C SER A 169 4.43 21.80 -12.70
N GLN A 170 4.53 22.14 -13.99
CA GLN A 170 5.34 21.38 -14.94
C GLN A 170 6.81 21.26 -14.52
N ASP A 171 7.36 22.35 -13.96
CA ASP A 171 8.71 22.38 -13.40
C ASP A 171 8.85 21.39 -12.23
N PHE A 172 7.92 21.43 -11.28
CA PHE A 172 7.93 20.54 -10.12
C PHE A 172 7.82 19.06 -10.51
N CYS A 173 6.92 18.73 -11.44
CA CYS A 173 6.78 17.37 -11.96
C CYS A 173 8.05 16.88 -12.67
N SER A 174 8.74 17.76 -13.40
CA SER A 174 10.01 17.41 -14.06
C SER A 174 11.12 17.14 -13.04
N ARG A 175 11.18 17.93 -11.96
CA ARG A 175 12.16 17.74 -10.87
C ARG A 175 11.91 16.46 -10.06
N LEU A 176 10.65 16.05 -9.89
CA LEU A 176 10.31 14.75 -9.30
C LEU A 176 10.93 13.59 -10.08
N ASP A 177 10.93 13.66 -11.41
CA ASP A 177 11.46 12.61 -12.30
C ASP A 177 12.99 12.67 -12.48
N SER A 178 13.63 13.83 -12.20
CA SER A 178 15.07 14.05 -12.43
C SER A 178 15.94 13.99 -11.17
N ALA A 179 15.45 14.42 -10.00
CA ALA A 179 16.29 14.63 -8.81
C ALA A 179 17.06 13.37 -8.37
N TRP A 180 16.41 12.20 -8.41
CA TRP A 180 17.08 10.93 -8.11
C TRP A 180 18.17 10.58 -9.13
N LYS A 181 17.92 10.83 -10.42
CA LYS A 181 18.89 10.56 -11.50
C LYS A 181 20.09 11.50 -11.39
N GLU A 182 19.87 12.76 -11.06
CA GLU A 182 20.92 13.74 -10.82
C GLU A 182 21.80 13.34 -9.65
N ASP A 183 21.20 12.98 -8.49
CA ASP A 183 21.98 12.51 -7.33
C ASP A 183 22.75 11.21 -7.64
N SER A 184 22.14 10.29 -8.38
CA SER A 184 22.81 9.06 -8.83
C SER A 184 24.00 9.36 -9.74
N TRP A 185 23.86 10.32 -10.67
CA TRP A 185 24.95 10.75 -11.55
C TRP A 185 26.09 11.39 -10.76
N ILE A 186 25.77 12.36 -9.88
CA ILE A 186 26.75 13.04 -9.01
C ILE A 186 27.53 12.03 -8.16
N LEU A 187 26.84 11.02 -7.63
CA LEU A 187 27.48 9.95 -6.87
C LEU A 187 28.46 9.16 -7.73
N SER A 188 28.07 8.74 -8.94
CA SER A 188 28.95 8.02 -9.87
C SER A 188 30.18 8.84 -10.27
N GLU A 189 30.00 10.13 -10.55
CA GLU A 189 31.07 11.07 -10.89
C GLU A 189 32.05 11.23 -9.72
N THR A 190 31.53 11.44 -8.50
CA THR A 190 32.35 11.53 -7.28
C THR A 190 33.20 10.26 -7.06
N ILE A 191 32.64 9.07 -7.32
CA ILE A 191 33.39 7.81 -7.23
C ILE A 191 34.51 7.75 -8.29
N ALA A 192 34.22 8.18 -9.51
CA ALA A 192 35.19 8.19 -10.60
C ALA A 192 36.36 9.14 -10.29
N GLU A 193 36.07 10.35 -9.81
CA GLU A 193 37.09 11.32 -9.39
C GLU A 193 37.98 10.77 -8.27
N ARG A 194 37.37 10.17 -7.24
CA ARG A 194 38.11 9.55 -6.12
C ARG A 194 39.03 8.42 -6.59
N ARG A 195 38.61 7.63 -7.57
CA ARG A 195 39.43 6.56 -8.16
C ARG A 195 40.61 7.08 -8.98
N LEU A 196 40.45 8.22 -9.65
CA LEU A 196 41.49 8.83 -10.49
C LEU A 196 42.43 9.76 -9.70
N SER A 197 42.08 10.08 -8.45
CA SER A 197 42.86 10.98 -7.59
C SER A 197 44.27 10.46 -7.37
N THR A 198 45.26 11.23 -7.82
CA THR A 198 46.68 10.97 -7.59
C THR A 198 47.17 11.52 -6.25
N THR A 199 46.46 12.49 -5.69
CA THR A 199 46.84 13.16 -4.43
C THR A 199 46.40 12.38 -3.20
N ASN A 200 45.24 11.71 -3.26
CA ASN A 200 44.71 10.86 -2.20
C ASN A 200 44.19 9.55 -2.80
N PRO A 201 45.09 8.58 -3.08
CA PRO A 201 44.69 7.32 -3.69
C PRO A 201 43.82 6.49 -2.73
N LEU A 202 42.82 5.81 -3.28
CA LEU A 202 41.94 4.93 -2.51
C LEU A 202 42.71 3.76 -1.90
N THR A 203 42.41 3.45 -0.65
CA THR A 203 42.88 2.22 -0.02
C THR A 203 42.32 0.98 -0.74
N LYS A 204 42.89 -0.20 -0.48
CA LYS A 204 42.39 -1.46 -1.04
C LYS A 204 40.93 -1.73 -0.69
N GLN A 205 40.50 -1.34 0.53
CA GLN A 205 39.12 -1.50 0.95
C GLN A 205 38.20 -0.52 0.24
N GLU A 206 38.58 0.75 0.14
CA GLU A 206 37.77 1.76 -0.57
C GLU A 206 37.62 1.45 -2.06
N ASN A 207 38.65 0.88 -2.70
CA ASN A 207 38.53 0.41 -4.08
C ASN A 207 37.43 -0.66 -4.22
N LYS A 208 37.35 -1.60 -3.28
CA LYS A 208 36.28 -2.61 -3.25
C LYS A 208 34.90 -1.99 -3.01
N LEU A 209 34.80 -0.98 -2.14
CA LEU A 209 33.54 -0.25 -1.91
C LEU A 209 33.12 0.56 -3.14
N ALA A 210 34.08 1.13 -3.88
CA ALA A 210 33.83 1.79 -5.16
C ALA A 210 33.31 0.81 -6.21
N GLU A 211 33.86 -0.41 -6.28
CA GLU A 211 33.36 -1.48 -7.15
C GLU A 211 31.94 -1.90 -6.76
N LEU A 212 31.67 -1.99 -5.46
CA LEU A 212 30.35 -2.31 -4.92
C LEU A 212 29.28 -1.28 -5.34
N LEU A 213 29.60 0.02 -5.28
CA LEU A 213 28.67 1.10 -5.60
C LEU A 213 28.45 1.30 -7.11
N VAL A 214 29.47 1.03 -7.93
CA VAL A 214 29.38 1.16 -9.40
C VAL A 214 28.86 -0.11 -10.06
N GLY A 215 28.94 -1.25 -9.37
CA GLY A 215 28.44 -2.53 -9.86
C GLY A 215 26.93 -2.52 -10.16
N PRO A 216 26.47 -3.31 -11.14
CA PRO A 216 25.04 -3.42 -11.40
C PRO A 216 24.33 -4.06 -10.21
N ARG A 217 23.08 -3.65 -9.96
CA ARG A 217 22.27 -4.24 -8.90
C ARG A 217 22.14 -5.76 -9.09
N GLY A 218 22.29 -6.51 -8.00
CA GLY A 218 22.23 -7.97 -8.03
C GLY A 218 23.53 -8.65 -8.45
N HIS A 219 24.57 -7.87 -8.79
CA HIS A 219 25.91 -8.43 -8.96
C HIS A 219 26.39 -9.07 -7.64
N LEU A 220 27.12 -10.17 -7.77
CA LEU A 220 27.74 -10.84 -6.63
C LEU A 220 29.12 -10.27 -6.40
N HIS A 221 29.32 -9.68 -5.24
CA HIS A 221 30.62 -9.16 -4.83
C HIS A 221 31.33 -10.17 -3.91
N PRO A 222 32.66 -10.13 -3.81
CA PRO A 222 33.38 -11.01 -2.89
C PRO A 222 32.93 -10.80 -1.43
N SER A 223 32.63 -11.88 -0.70
CA SER A 223 32.23 -11.85 0.73
C SER A 223 33.21 -11.08 1.62
N SER A 224 34.49 -11.01 1.22
CA SER A 224 35.53 -10.23 1.92
C SER A 224 35.23 -8.74 2.05
N VAL A 225 34.35 -8.16 1.23
CA VAL A 225 33.93 -6.75 1.35
C VAL A 225 33.06 -6.55 2.58
N LEU A 226 32.20 -7.52 2.88
CA LEU A 226 31.29 -7.51 4.02
C LEU A 226 31.98 -8.09 5.26
N VAL A 227 32.34 -9.39 5.21
CA VAL A 227 32.84 -10.14 6.36
C VAL A 227 34.26 -9.74 6.75
N GLY A 228 35.03 -9.19 5.81
CA GLY A 228 36.37 -8.65 6.05
C GLY A 228 36.38 -7.21 6.57
N SER A 229 35.22 -6.56 6.67
CA SER A 229 35.14 -5.20 7.22
C SER A 229 35.45 -5.21 8.72
N PRO A 230 36.27 -4.28 9.25
CA PRO A 230 36.66 -4.27 10.66
C PRO A 230 35.47 -4.04 11.61
N ASP A 231 34.40 -3.41 11.14
CA ASP A 231 33.19 -3.13 11.91
C ASP A 231 32.07 -4.15 11.70
N TYR A 232 32.32 -5.22 10.90
CA TYR A 232 31.34 -6.27 10.69
C TYR A 232 31.13 -7.09 11.95
N GLN A 233 29.92 -7.03 12.52
CA GLN A 233 29.58 -7.78 13.72
C GLN A 233 28.19 -8.39 13.62
N VAL A 234 28.07 -9.70 13.86
CA VAL A 234 26.76 -10.34 14.02
C VAL A 234 26.19 -9.97 15.40
N ARG A 235 25.10 -9.21 15.43
CA ARG A 235 24.43 -8.75 16.66
C ARG A 235 23.53 -9.82 17.26
N ARG A 236 22.68 -10.43 16.43
CA ARG A 236 21.77 -11.51 16.85
C ARG A 236 21.31 -12.36 15.67
N ARG A 237 20.71 -13.51 15.98
CA ARG A 237 20.07 -14.42 15.02
C ARG A 237 18.58 -14.45 15.33
N PHE A 238 17.72 -14.31 14.32
CA PHE A 238 16.28 -14.14 14.54
C PHE A 238 15.60 -15.40 15.10
N GLU A 239 15.88 -16.57 14.52
CA GLU A 239 15.33 -17.86 14.98
C GLU A 239 16.37 -18.98 14.81
N ALA A 240 16.26 -20.03 15.62
CA ALA A 240 17.10 -21.22 15.50
C ALA A 240 16.81 -21.92 14.16
N GLY A 241 17.81 -21.96 13.26
CA GLY A 241 17.66 -22.50 11.90
C GLY A 241 17.20 -21.48 10.85
N SER A 242 16.90 -20.22 11.23
CA SER A 242 16.70 -19.15 10.25
C SER A 242 18.03 -18.73 9.63
N ASN A 243 17.99 -18.53 8.32
CA ASN A 243 19.12 -18.01 7.54
C ASN A 243 19.35 -16.51 7.75
N HIS A 244 18.53 -15.82 8.56
CA HIS A 244 18.61 -14.37 8.75
C HIS A 244 19.36 -14.00 10.04
N LYS A 245 20.29 -13.06 9.92
CA LYS A 245 21.10 -12.51 11.02
C LYS A 245 20.99 -10.99 11.01
N GLU A 246 20.92 -10.37 12.19
CA GLU A 246 21.16 -8.95 12.32
C GLU A 246 22.68 -8.72 12.40
N VAL A 247 23.19 -7.82 11.57
CA VAL A 247 24.61 -7.48 11.51
C VAL A 247 24.80 -5.96 11.62
N GLN A 248 25.88 -5.55 12.25
CA GLN A 248 26.44 -4.21 12.11
C GLN A 248 27.40 -4.22 10.93
N TRP A 249 27.30 -3.24 10.04
CA TRP A 249 28.26 -3.01 8.97
C TRP A 249 28.17 -1.55 8.49
N MET A 250 29.28 -0.92 8.17
CA MET A 250 29.36 0.50 7.79
C MET A 250 28.64 1.44 8.76
N GLY A 251 28.73 1.18 10.08
CA GLY A 251 28.09 2.01 11.11
C GLY A 251 26.56 1.85 11.24
N GLU A 252 25.92 1.01 10.43
CA GLU A 252 24.47 0.78 10.43
C GLU A 252 24.11 -0.68 10.72
N SER A 253 22.85 -0.93 11.11
CA SER A 253 22.34 -2.28 11.32
C SER A 253 21.55 -2.78 10.11
N TYR A 254 21.90 -3.97 9.65
CA TYR A 254 21.30 -4.65 8.50
C TYR A 254 20.80 -6.04 8.87
N VAL A 255 19.95 -6.60 8.02
CA VAL A 255 19.63 -8.03 8.02
C VAL A 255 20.40 -8.70 6.90
N VAL A 256 21.13 -9.75 7.23
CA VAL A 256 21.82 -10.59 6.26
C VAL A 256 21.14 -11.95 6.20
N LYS A 257 20.63 -12.29 5.02
CA LYS A 257 20.27 -13.68 4.71
C LYS A 257 21.53 -14.41 4.26
N HIS A 258 21.92 -15.41 5.03
CA HIS A 258 23.08 -16.25 4.83
C HIS A 258 22.64 -17.64 4.37
N ALA A 259 23.04 -18.04 3.16
CA ALA A 259 22.74 -19.34 2.59
C ALA A 259 24.04 -20.06 2.23
N ILE A 260 24.09 -21.37 2.53
CA ILE A 260 25.15 -22.26 2.07
C ILE A 260 24.55 -23.05 0.92
N CYS A 261 24.82 -22.62 -0.31
CA CYS A 261 24.34 -23.27 -1.52
C CYS A 261 25.13 -22.80 -2.74
N ASP A 262 24.98 -23.56 -3.83
CA ASP A 262 25.42 -23.10 -5.14
C ASP A 262 24.77 -21.75 -5.48
N VAL A 263 25.61 -20.84 -5.94
CA VAL A 263 25.27 -19.48 -6.34
C VAL A 263 24.21 -19.50 -7.44
N GLU A 264 24.33 -20.42 -8.40
CA GLU A 264 23.39 -20.57 -9.52
C GLU A 264 21.95 -20.78 -9.03
N ALA A 265 21.77 -21.52 -7.92
CA ALA A 265 20.46 -21.79 -7.33
C ALA A 265 19.78 -20.54 -6.76
N LEU A 266 20.53 -19.46 -6.52
CA LEU A 266 20.03 -18.18 -6.02
C LEU A 266 19.98 -17.07 -7.08
N MET A 267 20.55 -17.26 -8.27
CA MET A 267 20.60 -16.21 -9.31
C MET A 267 19.23 -15.69 -9.74
N ASN A 268 18.23 -16.57 -9.88
CA ASN A 268 16.87 -16.13 -10.18
C ASN A 268 16.28 -15.29 -9.04
N GLU A 269 16.51 -15.69 -7.79
CA GLU A 269 16.04 -14.98 -6.60
C GLU A 269 16.73 -13.60 -6.49
N ILE A 270 18.05 -13.55 -6.65
CA ILE A 270 18.86 -12.31 -6.63
C ILE A 270 18.43 -11.36 -7.74
N SER A 271 18.24 -11.87 -8.95
CA SER A 271 17.83 -11.07 -10.11
C SER A 271 16.47 -10.38 -9.88
N ILE A 272 15.47 -11.13 -9.38
CA ILE A 272 14.15 -10.56 -9.07
C ILE A 272 14.26 -9.51 -7.95
N LEU A 273 14.95 -9.84 -6.86
CA LEU A 273 15.02 -9.01 -5.66
C LEU A 273 15.87 -7.74 -5.83
N SER A 274 16.85 -7.77 -6.74
CA SER A 274 17.69 -6.59 -7.06
C SER A 274 17.04 -5.65 -8.07
N SER A 275 16.03 -6.13 -8.82
CA SER A 275 15.28 -5.34 -9.81
C SER A 275 14.26 -4.37 -9.22
N VAL A 276 14.01 -4.46 -7.90
CA VAL A 276 12.99 -3.66 -7.20
C VAL A 276 13.61 -2.54 -6.37
N ALA A 277 12.91 -1.40 -6.32
CA ALA A 277 13.27 -0.22 -5.55
C ALA A 277 11.98 0.54 -5.20
N HIS A 278 11.47 0.36 -3.99
CA HIS A 278 10.27 1.04 -3.52
C HIS A 278 10.23 1.05 -1.98
N PRO A 279 9.78 2.14 -1.32
CA PRO A 279 9.74 2.25 0.14
C PRO A 279 8.88 1.20 0.82
N ASN A 280 7.90 0.60 0.12
CA ASN A 280 7.04 -0.45 0.67
C ASN A 280 7.37 -1.87 0.19
N VAL A 281 8.52 -2.06 -0.45
CA VAL A 281 9.03 -3.37 -0.88
C VAL A 281 10.41 -3.57 -0.28
N MET A 282 10.67 -4.74 0.31
CA MET A 282 11.98 -5.05 0.89
C MET A 282 13.01 -5.12 -0.24
N GLN A 283 13.97 -4.20 -0.20
CA GLN A 283 15.05 -4.14 -1.18
C GLN A 283 16.26 -4.93 -0.68
N TYR A 284 16.85 -5.69 -1.59
CA TYR A 284 18.15 -6.31 -1.41
C TYR A 284 19.20 -5.31 -1.88
N LEU A 285 19.94 -4.76 -0.92
CA LEU A 285 20.92 -3.71 -1.18
C LEU A 285 22.14 -4.28 -1.91
N TYR A 286 22.67 -5.39 -1.39
CA TYR A 286 23.88 -6.03 -1.89
C TYR A 286 23.81 -7.54 -1.78
N SER A 287 24.49 -8.21 -2.70
CA SER A 287 24.70 -9.65 -2.67
C SER A 287 26.20 -9.94 -2.69
N PHE A 288 26.64 -10.82 -1.80
CA PHE A 288 28.02 -11.27 -1.72
C PHE A 288 28.12 -12.77 -1.80
N ALA A 289 29.21 -13.27 -2.42
CA ALA A 289 29.50 -14.69 -2.53
C ALA A 289 30.91 -15.01 -2.03
N ASP A 290 31.05 -16.17 -1.41
CA ASP A 290 32.32 -16.86 -1.17
C ASP A 290 32.33 -18.12 -2.06
N GLU A 291 33.03 -18.05 -3.18
CA GLU A 291 33.09 -19.14 -4.15
C GLU A 291 33.78 -20.39 -3.58
N GLU A 292 34.77 -20.22 -2.70
CA GLU A 292 35.49 -21.34 -2.09
C GLU A 292 34.60 -22.12 -1.11
N ARG A 293 33.72 -21.40 -0.39
CA ARG A 293 32.86 -21.98 0.65
C ARG A 293 31.44 -22.25 0.22
N THR A 294 31.06 -21.87 -1.00
CA THR A 294 29.66 -21.92 -1.49
C THR A 294 28.69 -21.19 -0.57
N GLU A 295 29.12 -20.05 -0.03
CA GLU A 295 28.31 -19.19 0.84
C GLU A 295 27.81 -17.96 0.09
N CYS A 296 26.56 -17.58 0.32
CA CYS A 296 25.95 -16.38 -0.22
C CYS A 296 25.34 -15.53 0.90
N PHE A 297 25.58 -14.22 0.83
CA PHE A 297 25.12 -13.23 1.80
C PHE A 297 24.32 -12.16 1.08
N MET A 298 23.08 -11.96 1.50
CA MET A 298 22.19 -10.95 0.94
C MET A 298 21.86 -9.93 2.00
N VAL A 299 22.25 -8.67 1.78
CA VAL A 299 22.09 -7.57 2.73
C VAL A 299 20.80 -6.81 2.46
N MET A 300 20.00 -6.61 3.51
CA MET A 300 18.71 -5.92 3.50
C MET A 300 18.63 -4.93 4.65
N GLU A 301 17.69 -3.99 4.56
CA GLU A 301 17.36 -3.09 5.67
C GLU A 301 16.79 -3.85 6.88
N LEU A 302 17.17 -3.42 8.08
CA LEU A 302 16.60 -3.94 9.32
C LEU A 302 15.21 -3.37 9.61
N MET A 303 14.24 -4.28 9.72
CA MET A 303 12.88 -4.03 10.21
C MET A 303 12.69 -4.66 11.60
N ASN A 304 11.75 -4.13 12.40
CA ASN A 304 11.61 -4.54 13.80
C ASN A 304 11.02 -5.95 13.95
N LYS A 305 9.95 -6.25 13.21
CA LYS A 305 9.23 -7.54 13.24
C LYS A 305 8.27 -7.67 12.06
N ASP A 306 7.67 -8.84 11.90
CA ASP A 306 6.58 -9.07 10.96
C ASP A 306 5.22 -8.54 11.49
N LEU A 307 4.28 -8.33 10.58
CA LEU A 307 2.96 -7.77 10.87
C LEU A 307 2.13 -8.70 11.75
N SER A 308 2.23 -10.02 11.58
CA SER A 308 1.49 -10.98 12.43
C SER A 308 1.90 -10.82 13.91
N SER A 309 3.20 -10.81 14.16
CA SER A 309 3.76 -10.59 15.49
C SER A 309 3.35 -9.24 16.06
N HIS A 310 3.35 -8.19 15.23
CA HIS A 310 2.92 -6.86 15.65
C HIS A 310 1.43 -6.79 16.02
N ILE A 311 0.54 -7.39 15.21
CA ILE A 311 -0.89 -7.45 15.49
C ILE A 311 -1.15 -8.21 16.79
N ARG A 312 -0.51 -9.37 16.99
CA ARG A 312 -0.67 -10.18 18.20
C ARG A 312 -0.24 -9.45 19.46
N GLU A 313 0.84 -8.65 19.40
CA GLU A 313 1.28 -7.83 20.54
C GLU A 313 0.32 -6.66 20.82
N ALA A 314 -0.24 -6.04 19.77
CA ALA A 314 -1.21 -4.95 19.91
C ALA A 314 -2.57 -5.44 20.44
N SER A 315 -2.97 -6.65 20.03
CA SER A 315 -4.19 -7.37 20.45
C SER A 315 -4.01 -7.99 21.84
N SER A 316 -3.94 -7.15 22.88
CA SER A 316 -4.02 -7.61 24.28
C SER A 316 -5.47 -7.89 24.70
N SER A 317 -5.69 -8.71 25.73
CA SER A 317 -7.03 -9.07 26.25
C SER A 317 -7.91 -7.87 26.66
N ARG A 318 -7.35 -6.65 26.78
CA ARG A 318 -8.09 -5.40 27.06
C ARG A 318 -8.47 -4.58 25.82
N ARG A 319 -7.86 -4.82 24.66
CA ARG A 319 -8.15 -4.08 23.41
C ARG A 319 -8.77 -5.02 22.37
N LYS A 320 -10.04 -4.79 22.03
CA LYS A 320 -10.76 -5.56 21.01
C LYS A 320 -10.35 -5.20 19.57
N VAL A 321 -9.75 -4.03 19.35
CA VAL A 321 -9.28 -3.55 18.04
C VAL A 321 -7.79 -3.25 18.14
N PRO A 322 -6.93 -3.77 17.24
CA PRO A 322 -5.48 -3.69 17.38
C PRO A 322 -4.95 -2.26 17.17
N PHE A 323 -5.55 -1.49 16.27
CA PHE A 323 -5.08 -0.16 15.88
C PHE A 323 -6.22 0.85 15.68
N PRO A 324 -5.97 2.15 15.85
CA PRO A 324 -6.85 3.19 15.32
C PRO A 324 -7.09 2.99 13.82
N LEU A 325 -8.30 3.28 13.32
CA LEU A 325 -8.65 3.06 11.91
C LEU A 325 -7.72 3.79 10.94
N LEU A 326 -7.25 4.99 11.29
CA LEU A 326 -6.30 5.74 10.49
C LEU A 326 -4.96 5.00 10.31
N VAL A 327 -4.46 4.36 11.38
CA VAL A 327 -3.22 3.56 11.35
C VAL A 327 -3.43 2.29 10.53
N ALA A 328 -4.59 1.61 10.68
CA ALA A 328 -4.92 0.44 9.88
C ALA A 328 -5.01 0.78 8.39
N VAL A 329 -5.69 1.87 8.02
CA VAL A 329 -5.81 2.33 6.62
C VAL A 329 -4.47 2.79 6.05
N ASP A 330 -3.62 3.46 6.83
CA ASP A 330 -2.26 3.81 6.39
C ASP A 330 -1.41 2.56 6.14
N THR A 331 -1.53 1.54 6.99
CA THR A 331 -0.86 0.24 6.82
C THR A 331 -1.36 -0.48 5.57
N MET A 332 -2.68 -0.54 5.35
CA MET A 332 -3.28 -1.10 4.13
C MET A 332 -2.81 -0.36 2.88
N LEU A 333 -2.75 0.97 2.91
CA LEU A 333 -2.31 1.77 1.78
C LEU A 333 -0.85 1.49 1.44
N GLN A 334 0.04 1.40 2.43
CA GLN A 334 1.44 1.05 2.21
C GLN A 334 1.62 -0.35 1.58
N ILE A 335 0.87 -1.35 2.06
CA ILE A 335 0.88 -2.69 1.46
C ILE A 335 0.36 -2.64 0.02
N ALA A 336 -0.76 -1.95 -0.21
CA ALA A 336 -1.34 -1.82 -1.54
C ALA A 336 -0.38 -1.14 -2.53
N ARG A 337 0.36 -0.10 -2.09
CA ARG A 337 1.37 0.57 -2.91
C ARG A 337 2.55 -0.33 -3.24
N GLY A 338 3.05 -1.09 -2.26
CA GLY A 338 4.10 -2.09 -2.51
C GLY A 338 3.68 -3.14 -3.54
N MET A 339 2.43 -3.62 -3.46
CA MET A 339 1.89 -4.58 -4.41
C MET A 339 1.59 -3.98 -5.79
N GLU A 340 1.09 -2.74 -5.85
CA GLU A 340 0.93 -1.99 -7.10
C GLU A 340 2.28 -1.88 -7.83
N TYR A 341 3.34 -1.53 -7.10
CA TYR A 341 4.70 -1.47 -7.64
C TYR A 341 5.15 -2.83 -8.20
N LEU A 342 5.05 -3.91 -7.41
CA LEU A 342 5.42 -5.25 -7.86
C LEU A 342 4.65 -5.69 -9.11
N HIS A 343 3.34 -5.45 -9.15
CA HIS A 343 2.49 -5.80 -10.29
C HIS A 343 2.79 -4.95 -11.53
N SER A 344 3.20 -3.69 -11.38
CA SER A 344 3.66 -2.87 -12.51
C SER A 344 4.92 -3.46 -13.17
N LYS A 345 5.77 -4.14 -12.37
CA LYS A 345 6.94 -4.90 -12.83
C LYS A 345 6.63 -6.35 -13.25
N LYS A 346 5.35 -6.74 -13.27
CA LYS A 346 4.86 -8.11 -13.54
C LYS A 346 5.43 -9.16 -12.56
N ILE A 347 5.73 -8.74 -11.33
CA ILE A 347 6.14 -9.62 -10.24
C ILE A 347 4.90 -9.91 -9.39
N TYR A 348 4.44 -11.16 -9.38
CA TYR A 348 3.33 -11.61 -8.52
C TYR A 348 3.88 -12.28 -7.27
N HIS A 349 3.35 -11.95 -6.09
CA HIS A 349 3.89 -12.44 -4.83
C HIS A 349 3.52 -13.91 -4.61
N GLY A 350 2.24 -14.25 -4.74
CA GLY A 350 1.68 -15.59 -4.64
C GLY A 350 1.78 -16.28 -3.28
N ASP A 351 2.22 -15.59 -2.24
CA ASP A 351 2.19 -16.02 -0.82
C ASP A 351 2.16 -14.76 0.07
N LEU A 352 1.33 -13.78 -0.31
CA LEU A 352 1.19 -12.55 0.45
C LEU A 352 0.45 -12.87 1.76
N ASN A 353 1.09 -12.65 2.89
CA ASN A 353 0.53 -12.94 4.20
C ASN A 353 1.20 -12.04 5.26
N PRO A 354 0.67 -11.97 6.50
CA PRO A 354 1.20 -11.09 7.54
C PRO A 354 2.65 -11.41 7.98
N LEU A 355 3.15 -12.64 7.82
CA LEU A 355 4.56 -12.98 8.10
C LEU A 355 5.51 -12.41 7.03
N ASN A 356 5.00 -12.22 5.81
CA ASN A 356 5.72 -11.63 4.67
C ASN A 356 5.56 -10.11 4.59
N ILE A 357 5.06 -9.47 5.66
CA ILE A 357 4.96 -8.02 5.77
C ILE A 357 5.77 -7.60 6.99
N LEU A 358 6.87 -6.88 6.77
CA LEU A 358 7.74 -6.38 7.82
C LEU A 358 7.33 -4.96 8.21
N VAL A 359 7.37 -4.67 9.51
CA VAL A 359 6.98 -3.38 10.06
C VAL A 359 8.06 -2.80 10.96
N LYS A 360 8.15 -1.47 10.92
CA LYS A 360 9.00 -0.64 11.77
C LYS A 360 8.15 0.51 12.30
N THR A 361 8.15 0.73 13.61
CA THR A 361 7.43 1.88 14.18
C THR A 361 8.04 3.15 13.62
N ARG A 362 7.20 4.07 13.13
CA ARG A 362 7.68 5.41 12.78
C ARG A 362 8.10 6.15 14.06
N ASN A 363 8.68 7.34 13.93
CA ASN A 363 9.16 8.12 15.08
C ASN A 363 8.13 8.13 16.23
N PRO A 364 8.54 8.09 17.51
CA PRO A 364 7.66 8.25 18.67
C PRO A 364 6.55 9.31 18.53
N SER A 365 6.78 10.40 17.80
CA SER A 365 5.79 11.45 17.54
C SER A 365 4.63 11.03 16.62
N ALA A 366 4.74 9.90 15.92
CA ALA A 366 3.81 9.44 14.90
C ALA A 366 2.78 8.44 15.45
N GLU A 367 2.33 8.57 16.69
CA GLU A 367 1.11 7.94 17.27
C GLU A 367 0.77 6.50 16.77
N GLY A 368 1.73 5.59 16.78
CA GLY A 368 1.51 4.18 16.40
C GLY A 368 1.51 3.89 14.89
N PHE A 369 1.81 4.87 14.03
CA PHE A 369 2.00 4.66 12.60
C PHE A 369 3.24 3.79 12.33
N LEU A 370 3.14 2.98 11.27
CA LEU A 370 4.15 1.99 10.90
C LEU A 370 4.75 2.33 9.53
N HIS A 371 6.03 2.04 9.35
CA HIS A 371 6.65 1.89 8.04
C HIS A 371 6.59 0.41 7.65
N VAL A 372 6.04 0.11 6.47
CA VAL A 372 5.69 -1.26 6.06
C VAL A 372 6.47 -1.64 4.81
N LYS A 373 7.10 -2.82 4.81
CA LYS A 373 7.79 -3.40 3.65
C LYS A 373 7.36 -4.84 3.38
N ILE A 374 7.02 -5.14 2.14
CA ILE A 374 6.65 -6.49 1.70
C ILE A 374 7.93 -7.30 1.43
N THR A 375 7.98 -8.55 1.88
CA THR A 375 9.11 -9.47 1.66
C THR A 375 8.62 -10.83 1.18
N GLY A 376 9.51 -11.76 0.84
CA GLY A 376 9.14 -13.15 0.48
C GLY A 376 8.60 -13.34 -0.94
N PHE A 377 8.57 -12.29 -1.76
CA PHE A 377 8.36 -12.38 -3.21
C PHE A 377 9.64 -12.88 -3.91
N GLY A 378 9.51 -13.41 -5.13
CA GLY A 378 10.64 -13.98 -5.88
C GLY A 378 11.18 -15.32 -5.33
N LEU A 379 10.63 -15.83 -4.22
CA LEU A 379 10.96 -17.15 -3.69
C LEU A 379 10.34 -18.27 -4.54
N SER A 380 11.10 -19.34 -4.75
CA SER A 380 10.57 -20.53 -5.40
C SER A 380 9.42 -21.14 -4.60
N PRO A 381 8.41 -21.75 -5.25
CA PRO A 381 7.24 -22.34 -4.56
C PRO A 381 7.62 -23.32 -3.44
N ALA A 382 8.75 -24.04 -3.57
CA ALA A 382 9.24 -24.97 -2.57
C ALA A 382 9.79 -24.31 -1.29
N LYS A 383 10.18 -23.02 -1.36
CA LYS A 383 10.71 -22.22 -0.26
C LYS A 383 9.65 -21.31 0.39
N LYS A 384 8.43 -21.24 -0.16
CA LYS A 384 7.31 -20.47 0.41
C LYS A 384 6.79 -21.12 1.70
N SER A 385 6.21 -20.31 2.58
CA SER A 385 6.16 -20.56 4.03
C SER A 385 5.54 -21.92 4.44
N LYS A 386 6.39 -22.84 4.93
CA LYS A 386 5.98 -24.03 5.73
C LYS A 386 5.80 -23.70 7.22
N ALA A 387 6.04 -22.45 7.61
CA ALA A 387 6.09 -21.99 9.00
C ALA A 387 4.71 -21.69 9.62
N MET A 388 3.65 -21.58 8.81
CA MET A 388 2.30 -21.39 9.32
C MET A 388 1.57 -22.71 9.52
N ALA A 389 0.79 -22.80 10.60
CA ALA A 389 -0.08 -23.95 10.87
C ALA A 389 -1.18 -24.12 9.81
N ASN A 390 -1.66 -23.02 9.21
CA ASN A 390 -2.74 -23.05 8.22
C ASN A 390 -2.53 -22.03 7.07
N PRO A 391 -1.52 -22.22 6.20
CA PRO A 391 -1.18 -21.25 5.15
C PRO A 391 -2.28 -21.11 4.08
N CYS A 392 -3.20 -22.08 3.97
CA CYS A 392 -4.25 -22.07 2.95
C CYS A 392 -5.25 -20.90 3.10
N ILE A 393 -5.39 -20.31 4.30
CA ILE A 393 -6.34 -19.22 4.56
C ILE A 393 -6.00 -17.94 3.79
N TRP A 394 -4.72 -17.75 3.45
CA TRP A 394 -4.22 -16.59 2.70
C TRP A 394 -4.30 -16.78 1.19
N HIS A 395 -4.54 -18.01 0.71
CA HIS A 395 -4.54 -18.33 -0.71
C HIS A 395 -5.93 -18.19 -1.31
N SER A 396 -5.99 -17.67 -2.53
CA SER A 396 -7.23 -17.52 -3.28
C SER A 396 -7.85 -18.88 -3.66
N PRO A 397 -9.19 -18.97 -3.83
CA PRO A 397 -9.88 -20.20 -4.21
C PRO A 397 -9.30 -20.88 -5.47
N GLU A 398 -8.95 -20.10 -6.48
CA GLU A 398 -8.37 -20.59 -7.72
C GLU A 398 -6.96 -21.15 -7.54
N VAL A 399 -6.12 -20.53 -6.70
CA VAL A 399 -4.78 -21.05 -6.37
C VAL A 399 -4.90 -22.35 -5.59
N LEU A 400 -5.82 -22.43 -4.62
CA LEU A 400 -6.10 -23.66 -3.88
C LEU A 400 -6.58 -24.79 -4.80
N THR A 401 -7.32 -24.46 -5.85
CA THR A 401 -7.78 -25.43 -6.85
C THR A 401 -6.61 -25.97 -7.67
N GLN A 402 -5.73 -25.09 -8.16
CA GLN A 402 -4.54 -25.45 -8.92
C GLN A 402 -3.59 -26.33 -8.10
N GLN A 403 -3.36 -25.99 -6.82
CA GLN A 403 -2.54 -26.77 -5.90
C GLN A 403 -3.05 -28.22 -5.75
N GLN A 404 -4.36 -28.42 -5.71
CA GLN A 404 -4.96 -29.76 -5.60
C GLN A 404 -4.89 -30.55 -6.90
N SER A 405 -4.99 -29.88 -8.06
CA SER A 405 -4.92 -30.55 -9.36
C SER A 405 -3.51 -31.03 -9.74
N GLY A 406 -2.46 -30.60 -9.01
CA GLY A 406 -1.07 -30.94 -9.33
C GLY A 406 -0.53 -30.32 -10.62
N ASN A 407 -1.34 -29.51 -11.29
CA ASN A 407 -0.93 -28.71 -12.44
C ASN A 407 -0.16 -27.48 -11.93
N GLY A 408 0.83 -27.00 -12.70
CA GLY A 408 1.65 -25.85 -12.32
C GLY A 408 0.83 -24.64 -11.84
N LEU A 409 1.38 -23.87 -10.90
CA LEU A 409 0.70 -22.72 -10.30
C LEU A 409 0.76 -21.51 -11.24
N ASN A 410 -0.40 -21.11 -11.75
CA ASN A 410 -0.57 -19.88 -12.52
C ASN A 410 -0.96 -18.76 -11.58
N LEU A 411 0.05 -18.10 -11.02
CA LEU A 411 -0.13 -16.94 -10.15
C LEU A 411 -0.61 -15.74 -10.97
N THR A 412 -1.58 -15.00 -10.43
CA THR A 412 -2.17 -13.82 -11.06
C THR A 412 -2.14 -12.65 -10.09
N ASP A 413 -2.24 -11.42 -10.63
CA ASP A 413 -2.44 -10.22 -9.83
C ASP A 413 -3.66 -10.35 -8.90
N LYS A 414 -4.76 -10.95 -9.40
CA LYS A 414 -6.00 -11.14 -8.64
C LYS A 414 -5.89 -12.13 -7.49
N ALA A 415 -4.98 -13.08 -7.55
CA ALA A 415 -4.71 -13.99 -6.44
C ALA A 415 -4.11 -13.22 -5.25
N ASP A 416 -3.16 -12.32 -5.51
CA ASP A 416 -2.56 -11.45 -4.48
C ASP A 416 -3.58 -10.48 -3.87
N VAL A 417 -4.54 -9.98 -4.66
CA VAL A 417 -5.63 -9.11 -4.16
C VAL A 417 -6.52 -9.84 -3.14
N TYR A 418 -6.78 -11.13 -3.34
CA TYR A 418 -7.50 -11.94 -2.35
C TYR A 418 -6.72 -12.02 -1.04
N SER A 419 -5.43 -12.32 -1.12
CA SER A 419 -4.54 -12.40 0.04
C SER A 419 -4.48 -11.07 0.81
N PHE A 420 -4.42 -9.96 0.09
CA PHE A 420 -4.52 -8.63 0.66
C PHE A 420 -5.86 -8.40 1.38
N GLY A 421 -6.98 -8.88 0.85
CA GLY A 421 -8.28 -8.85 1.52
C GLY A 421 -8.27 -9.57 2.86
N MET A 422 -7.62 -10.73 2.95
CA MET A 422 -7.46 -11.46 4.21
C MET A 422 -6.61 -10.68 5.23
N ILE A 423 -5.53 -10.02 4.78
CA ILE A 423 -4.71 -9.16 5.65
C ILE A 423 -5.53 -7.95 6.13
N CYS A 424 -6.36 -7.35 5.27
CA CYS A 424 -7.25 -6.26 5.67
C CYS A 424 -8.24 -6.71 6.75
N PHE A 425 -8.77 -7.93 6.67
CA PHE A 425 -9.63 -8.48 7.71
C PHE A 425 -8.90 -8.56 9.07
N GLU A 426 -7.68 -9.10 9.09
CA GLU A 426 -6.90 -9.21 10.33
C GLU A 426 -6.54 -7.83 10.90
N LEU A 427 -6.15 -6.86 10.05
CA LEU A 427 -5.87 -5.48 10.48
C LEU A 427 -7.10 -4.79 11.12
N LEU A 428 -8.30 -5.06 10.60
CA LEU A 428 -9.54 -4.43 11.09
C LEU A 428 -10.10 -5.09 12.36
N THR A 429 -9.85 -6.38 12.54
CA THR A 429 -10.47 -7.19 13.61
C THR A 429 -9.49 -7.62 14.70
N GLY A 430 -8.19 -7.59 14.41
CA GLY A 430 -7.14 -8.18 15.26
C GLY A 430 -7.18 -9.70 15.35
N LYS A 431 -8.06 -10.36 14.58
CA LYS A 431 -8.27 -11.81 14.58
C LYS A 431 -7.71 -12.45 13.32
N VAL A 432 -7.10 -13.62 13.46
CA VAL A 432 -6.68 -14.43 12.31
C VAL A 432 -7.93 -14.86 11.52
N PRO A 433 -7.93 -14.79 10.17
CA PRO A 433 -9.05 -15.26 9.37
C PRO A 433 -9.44 -16.71 9.72
N PHE A 434 -10.74 -16.94 9.93
CA PHE A 434 -11.31 -18.23 10.30
C PHE A 434 -10.83 -18.81 11.66
N GLU A 435 -10.32 -17.97 12.57
CA GLU A 435 -9.88 -18.40 13.91
C GLU A 435 -10.97 -19.15 14.70
N ASP A 436 -12.22 -18.72 14.58
CA ASP A 436 -13.37 -19.33 15.27
C ASP A 436 -13.74 -20.72 14.69
N ASN A 437 -13.17 -21.12 13.54
CA ASN A 437 -13.42 -22.41 12.92
C ASN A 437 -12.39 -23.45 13.37
N HIS A 438 -12.85 -24.62 13.83
CA HIS A 438 -11.97 -25.75 14.20
C HIS A 438 -11.39 -26.53 13.00
N LEU A 439 -11.64 -26.08 11.77
CA LEU A 439 -11.20 -26.76 10.54
C LEU A 439 -9.82 -26.26 10.09
N GLN A 440 -8.95 -27.17 9.67
CA GLN A 440 -7.61 -26.84 9.17
C GLN A 440 -7.30 -27.62 7.88
N GLY A 441 -6.27 -27.16 7.16
CA GLY A 441 -5.74 -27.85 5.98
C GLY A 441 -6.80 -28.08 4.90
N ASP A 442 -6.91 -29.31 4.40
CA ASP A 442 -7.79 -29.64 3.27
C ASP A 442 -9.27 -29.35 3.51
N LYS A 443 -9.74 -29.47 4.75
CA LYS A 443 -11.15 -29.15 5.08
C LYS A 443 -11.40 -27.65 4.95
N MET A 444 -10.51 -26.82 5.49
CA MET A 444 -10.58 -25.36 5.34
C MET A 444 -10.45 -24.95 3.87
N SER A 445 -9.51 -25.55 3.14
CA SER A 445 -9.32 -25.31 1.71
C SER A 445 -10.59 -25.62 0.89
N LYS A 446 -11.30 -26.71 1.20
CA LYS A 446 -12.60 -27.04 0.57
C LYS A 446 -13.66 -25.97 0.84
N ASN A 447 -13.77 -25.50 2.07
CA ASN A 447 -14.74 -24.48 2.45
C ASN A 447 -14.47 -23.12 1.79
N ILE A 448 -13.21 -22.69 1.74
CA ILE A 448 -12.81 -21.45 1.06
C ILE A 448 -13.22 -21.49 -0.42
N ARG A 449 -13.01 -22.64 -1.08
CA ARG A 449 -13.44 -22.85 -2.48
C ARG A 449 -14.95 -22.89 -2.64
N ALA A 450 -15.68 -23.37 -1.63
CA ALA A 450 -17.14 -23.31 -1.61
C ALA A 450 -17.70 -21.89 -1.37
N GLY A 451 -16.82 -20.90 -1.11
CA GLY A 451 -17.21 -19.50 -0.93
C GLY A 451 -17.27 -19.05 0.53
N GLU A 452 -16.83 -19.87 1.49
CA GLU A 452 -16.79 -19.45 2.89
C GLU A 452 -15.81 -18.28 3.07
N ARG A 453 -16.22 -17.27 3.85
CA ARG A 453 -15.44 -16.06 4.17
C ARG A 453 -15.59 -15.72 5.65
N PRO A 454 -14.58 -15.11 6.30
CA PRO A 454 -14.69 -14.78 7.71
C PRO A 454 -15.66 -13.61 7.92
N LEU A 455 -16.32 -13.60 9.08
CA LEU A 455 -17.35 -12.63 9.44
C LEU A 455 -16.74 -11.43 10.17
N PHE A 456 -17.12 -10.22 9.76
CA PHE A 456 -16.75 -9.00 10.47
C PHE A 456 -17.62 -8.80 11.71
N PRO A 457 -17.05 -8.34 12.84
CA PRO A 457 -17.81 -7.76 13.95
C PRO A 457 -18.69 -6.59 13.48
N CYS A 458 -19.85 -6.40 14.11
CA CYS A 458 -20.80 -5.35 13.72
C CYS A 458 -20.26 -3.92 13.90
N GLN A 459 -19.19 -3.74 14.67
CA GLN A 459 -18.53 -2.44 14.90
C GLN A 459 -17.61 -2.02 13.75
N CYS A 460 -17.28 -2.90 12.80
CA CYS A 460 -16.39 -2.54 11.69
C CYS A 460 -17.10 -1.62 10.66
N PRO A 461 -16.49 -0.49 10.27
CA PRO A 461 -17.14 0.44 9.34
C PRO A 461 -17.45 -0.19 7.97
N LYS A 462 -18.67 0.05 7.47
CA LYS A 462 -19.16 -0.55 6.22
C LYS A 462 -18.25 -0.28 5.02
N TYR A 463 -17.73 0.93 4.88
CA TYR A 463 -16.86 1.30 3.76
C TYR A 463 -15.52 0.51 3.74
N LEU A 464 -14.97 0.14 4.90
CA LEU A 464 -13.78 -0.71 4.99
C LEU A 464 -14.13 -2.18 4.76
N THR A 465 -15.23 -2.67 5.36
CA THR A 465 -15.66 -4.07 5.15
C THR A 465 -16.06 -4.32 3.70
N ASN A 466 -16.64 -3.35 3.00
CA ASN A 466 -16.98 -3.44 1.57
C ASN A 466 -15.72 -3.51 0.70
N LEU A 467 -14.69 -2.71 1.02
CA LEU A 467 -13.39 -2.80 0.35
C LEU A 467 -12.81 -4.21 0.48
N THR A 468 -12.74 -4.73 1.70
CA THR A 468 -12.23 -6.08 1.96
C THR A 468 -13.07 -7.14 1.23
N ARG A 469 -14.39 -6.97 1.22
CA ARG A 469 -15.31 -7.88 0.52
C ARG A 469 -15.10 -7.91 -1.00
N ARG A 470 -14.84 -6.76 -1.62
CA ARG A 470 -14.50 -6.69 -3.05
C ARG A 470 -13.14 -7.34 -3.33
N CYS A 471 -12.17 -7.23 -2.41
CA CYS A 471 -10.84 -7.83 -2.58
C CYS A 471 -10.86 -9.37 -2.55
N TRP A 472 -11.69 -9.99 -1.69
CA TRP A 472 -11.75 -11.46 -1.56
C TRP A 472 -12.93 -12.12 -2.30
N HIS A 473 -13.48 -11.43 -3.30
CA HIS A 473 -14.62 -11.91 -4.08
C HIS A 473 -14.32 -13.29 -4.70
N SER A 474 -15.32 -14.19 -4.78
CA SER A 474 -15.13 -15.56 -5.27
C SER A 474 -14.60 -15.57 -6.70
N ASP A 475 -15.25 -14.81 -7.60
CA ASP A 475 -14.74 -14.56 -8.93
C ASP A 475 -13.60 -13.54 -8.90
N SER A 476 -12.44 -13.92 -9.45
CA SER A 476 -11.23 -13.11 -9.51
C SER A 476 -11.36 -11.88 -10.42
N ALA A 477 -12.24 -11.93 -11.43
CA ALA A 477 -12.47 -10.81 -12.35
C ALA A 477 -13.11 -9.59 -11.66
N HIS A 478 -13.90 -9.84 -10.63
CA HIS A 478 -14.57 -8.79 -9.84
C HIS A 478 -13.67 -8.15 -8.78
N ARG A 479 -12.48 -8.71 -8.52
CA ARG A 479 -11.54 -8.14 -7.56
C ARG A 479 -10.88 -6.89 -8.18
N PRO A 480 -10.75 -5.77 -7.46
CA PRO A 480 -10.10 -4.56 -7.99
C PRO A 480 -8.61 -4.78 -8.26
N SER A 481 -7.95 -3.88 -9.00
CA SER A 481 -6.48 -3.85 -9.08
C SER A 481 -5.88 -3.13 -7.87
N PHE A 482 -4.61 -3.35 -7.57
CA PHE A 482 -3.93 -2.59 -6.51
C PHE A 482 -3.90 -1.08 -6.77
N ALA A 483 -3.83 -0.64 -8.03
CA ALA A 483 -3.93 0.78 -8.37
C ALA A 483 -5.26 1.41 -7.96
N SER A 484 -6.35 0.68 -8.22
CA SER A 484 -7.70 1.05 -7.80
C SER A 484 -7.84 1.07 -6.27
N ILE A 485 -7.30 0.04 -5.60
CA ILE A 485 -7.27 -0.06 -4.14
C ILE A 485 -6.49 1.11 -3.53
N CYS A 486 -5.33 1.49 -4.08
CA CYS A 486 -4.51 2.59 -3.58
C CYS A 486 -5.26 3.93 -3.61
N ARG A 487 -5.93 4.23 -4.74
CA ARG A 487 -6.73 5.45 -4.89
C ARG A 487 -7.89 5.48 -3.89
N VAL A 488 -8.63 4.38 -3.77
CA VAL A 488 -9.75 4.26 -2.83
C VAL A 488 -9.27 4.40 -1.38
N LEU A 489 -8.23 3.68 -0.96
CA LEU A 489 -7.68 3.76 0.40
C LEU A 489 -7.17 5.15 0.73
N ARG A 490 -6.53 5.85 -0.23
CA ARG A 490 -6.12 7.25 -0.06
C ARG A 490 -7.31 8.17 0.16
N TYR A 491 -8.41 7.98 -0.57
CA TYR A 491 -9.62 8.77 -0.36
C TYR A 491 -10.35 8.44 0.95
N ILE A 492 -10.31 7.17 1.39
CA ILE A 492 -10.73 6.77 2.74
C ILE A 492 -9.87 7.47 3.80
N LYS A 493 -8.54 7.48 3.63
CA LYS A 493 -7.62 8.16 4.53
C LYS A 493 -7.96 9.66 4.65
N ARG A 494 -8.23 10.34 3.52
CA ARG A 494 -8.76 11.72 3.51
C ARG A 494 -10.02 11.85 4.36
N PHE A 495 -10.98 10.95 4.21
CA PHE A 495 -12.22 10.97 5.00
C PHE A 495 -11.96 10.83 6.50
N LEU A 496 -11.07 9.92 6.90
CA LEU A 496 -10.71 9.70 8.31
C LEU A 496 -9.97 10.91 8.92
N VAL A 497 -9.08 11.56 8.17
CA VAL A 497 -8.38 12.77 8.61
C VAL A 497 -9.35 13.93 8.84
N MET A 498 -10.40 14.03 8.02
CA MET A 498 -11.44 15.05 8.13
C MET A 498 -12.47 14.78 9.23
N HIS A 499 -12.58 13.52 9.70
CA HIS A 499 -13.57 13.08 10.69
C HIS A 499 -12.89 12.21 11.77
N PRO A 500 -12.17 12.85 12.71
CA PRO A 500 -11.37 12.18 13.75
C PRO A 500 -12.21 11.54 14.86
N ASP A 501 -13.40 12.09 15.15
CA ASP A 501 -14.29 11.67 16.24
C ASP A 501 -15.04 10.40 15.87
N GLN A 502 -14.38 9.27 16.07
CA GLN A 502 -14.90 7.91 15.79
C GLN A 502 -15.30 7.17 17.08
N SER A 503 -15.37 7.88 18.21
CA SER A 503 -15.71 7.33 19.53
C SER A 503 -17.22 7.36 19.84
N LEU A 504 -18.04 7.93 18.95
CA LEU A 504 -19.49 8.03 19.13
C LEU A 504 -20.25 6.90 18.40
N PRO A 505 -21.45 6.51 18.87
CA PRO A 505 -22.21 5.38 18.32
C PRO A 505 -22.59 5.55 16.84
N ASP A 506 -22.74 6.79 16.37
CA ASP A 506 -23.02 7.14 14.99
C ASP A 506 -21.71 7.46 14.24
N MET A 507 -21.00 6.41 13.86
CA MET A 507 -19.81 6.52 13.02
C MET A 507 -20.17 7.24 11.71
N PRO A 508 -19.63 8.44 11.42
CA PRO A 508 -19.90 9.09 10.16
C PRO A 508 -19.41 8.17 9.04
N ALA A 509 -20.32 7.83 8.14
CA ALA A 509 -20.03 7.06 6.94
C ALA A 509 -19.87 8.01 5.76
N PRO A 510 -19.01 7.69 4.78
CA PRO A 510 -19.02 8.37 3.50
C PRO A 510 -20.42 8.37 2.91
N ALA A 511 -20.82 9.51 2.32
CA ALA A 511 -22.12 9.62 1.66
C ALA A 511 -22.23 8.74 0.40
N VAL A 512 -21.10 8.30 -0.14
CA VAL A 512 -21.00 7.55 -1.41
C VAL A 512 -20.04 6.38 -1.24
N ASP A 513 -20.32 5.24 -1.89
CA ASP A 513 -19.34 4.15 -2.02
C ASP A 513 -18.21 4.58 -2.99
N TYR A 514 -16.99 4.61 -2.47
CA TYR A 514 -15.81 5.05 -3.21
C TYR A 514 -15.40 4.13 -4.35
N PHE A 515 -15.79 2.86 -4.34
CA PHE A 515 -15.58 2.00 -5.51
C PHE A 515 -16.58 2.27 -6.63
N ASP A 516 -17.76 2.79 -6.31
CA ASP A 516 -18.71 3.22 -7.32
C ASP A 516 -18.21 4.51 -7.99
N MET A 517 -17.56 5.40 -7.23
CA MET A 517 -16.84 6.54 -7.79
C MET A 517 -15.66 6.09 -8.66
N GLU A 518 -14.84 5.16 -8.19
CA GLU A 518 -13.71 4.61 -8.95
C GLU A 518 -14.15 3.97 -10.28
N SER A 519 -15.28 3.27 -10.28
CA SER A 519 -15.88 2.70 -11.48
C SER A 519 -16.38 3.78 -12.45
N SER A 520 -16.90 4.89 -11.94
CA SER A 520 -17.28 6.06 -12.74
C SER A 520 -16.05 6.76 -13.32
N LEU A 521 -15.02 7.02 -12.52
CA LEU A 521 -13.77 7.67 -12.96
C LEU A 521 -13.07 6.87 -14.04
N SER A 522 -13.06 5.54 -13.92
CA SER A 522 -12.49 4.64 -14.93
C SER A 522 -13.17 4.75 -16.31
N LYS A 523 -14.41 5.28 -16.38
CA LYS A 523 -15.15 5.52 -17.62
C LYS A 523 -15.02 6.94 -18.14
N ILE A 524 -14.86 7.91 -17.23
CA ILE A 524 -14.85 9.34 -17.54
C ILE A 524 -13.45 9.81 -17.92
N VAL A 525 -12.45 9.43 -17.13
CA VAL A 525 -11.09 9.93 -17.27
C VAL A 525 -10.27 8.97 -18.13
N SER A 526 -9.77 9.48 -19.25
CA SER A 526 -8.89 8.71 -20.13
C SER A 526 -7.64 8.26 -19.37
N ASN A 527 -7.19 7.02 -19.58
CA ASN A 527 -6.00 6.44 -18.93
C ASN A 527 -6.07 6.32 -17.40
N TRP A 528 -7.24 6.46 -16.76
CA TRP A 528 -7.40 6.29 -15.31
C TRP A 528 -6.90 4.95 -14.78
N ALA A 529 -7.10 3.89 -15.56
CA ALA A 529 -6.72 2.53 -15.23
C ALA A 529 -5.28 2.16 -15.67
N ARG A 530 -4.41 3.15 -15.94
CA ARG A 530 -3.00 2.86 -16.26
C ARG A 530 -2.41 1.94 -15.20
N ARG A 531 -1.91 0.80 -15.68
CA ARG A 531 -1.32 -0.26 -14.85
C ARG A 531 0.19 -0.19 -14.79
N ASP A 532 0.79 0.51 -15.74
CA ASP A 532 2.23 0.57 -15.90
C ASP A 532 2.72 1.93 -15.38
N ASP A 533 3.57 1.89 -14.36
CA ASP A 533 4.31 3.02 -13.77
C ASP A 533 3.46 4.08 -13.03
N PRO A 534 2.97 3.80 -11.81
CA PRO A 534 2.22 4.78 -11.02
C PRO A 534 3.12 5.96 -10.63
N ARG A 535 2.73 7.18 -11.02
CA ARG A 535 3.53 8.38 -10.75
C ARG A 535 2.99 9.17 -9.56
N VAL A 536 3.90 9.57 -8.69
CA VAL A 536 3.57 10.32 -7.46
C VAL A 536 2.89 11.66 -7.75
N TRP A 537 3.24 12.36 -8.84
CA TRP A 537 2.62 13.63 -9.20
C TRP A 537 1.17 13.53 -9.71
N GLU A 538 0.67 12.34 -10.02
CA GLU A 538 -0.74 12.15 -10.40
C GLU A 538 -1.68 12.19 -9.18
N VAL A 539 -1.14 12.00 -7.97
CA VAL A 539 -1.91 11.86 -6.73
C VAL A 539 -2.85 13.06 -6.47
N PRO A 540 -2.42 14.34 -6.59
CA PRO A 540 -3.32 15.47 -6.38
C PRO A 540 -4.49 15.49 -7.36
N PHE A 541 -4.25 15.19 -8.63
CA PHE A 541 -5.30 15.11 -9.65
C PHE A 541 -6.28 13.97 -9.34
N GLN A 542 -5.79 12.80 -8.95
CA GLN A 542 -6.65 11.68 -8.56
C GLN A 542 -7.58 12.08 -7.41
N MET A 543 -7.04 12.71 -6.36
CA MET A 543 -7.86 13.19 -5.24
C MET A 543 -8.88 14.25 -5.65
N TYR A 544 -8.48 15.18 -6.51
CA TYR A 544 -9.37 16.19 -7.08
C TYR A 544 -10.53 15.55 -7.86
N ALA A 545 -10.26 14.56 -8.72
CA ALA A 545 -11.28 13.90 -9.54
C ALA A 545 -12.31 13.13 -8.67
N TYR A 546 -11.87 12.45 -7.61
CA TYR A 546 -12.80 11.86 -6.64
C TYR A 546 -13.69 12.92 -5.98
N ARG A 547 -13.12 14.08 -5.63
CA ARG A 547 -13.86 15.17 -5.01
C ARG A 547 -14.91 15.78 -5.95
N VAL A 548 -14.59 15.95 -7.24
CA VAL A 548 -15.55 16.38 -8.26
C VAL A 548 -16.76 15.45 -8.29
N LEU A 549 -16.55 14.13 -8.40
CA LEU A 549 -17.66 13.17 -8.43
C LEU A 549 -18.43 13.08 -7.11
N GLU A 550 -17.75 13.19 -5.97
CA GLU A 550 -18.43 13.21 -4.67
C GLU A 550 -19.37 14.41 -4.56
N ARG A 551 -18.93 15.60 -5.00
CA ARG A 551 -19.77 16.82 -5.02
C ARG A 551 -20.94 16.68 -5.98
N GLU A 552 -20.75 16.10 -7.17
CA GLU A 552 -21.86 15.84 -8.10
C GLU A 552 -22.92 14.91 -7.48
N LYS A 553 -22.50 13.78 -6.90
CA LYS A 553 -23.43 12.80 -6.31
C LYS A 553 -24.15 13.32 -5.06
N THR A 554 -23.45 14.08 -4.22
CA THR A 554 -24.07 14.70 -3.03
C THR A 554 -24.97 15.89 -3.38
N GLY A 555 -24.65 16.65 -4.44
CA GLY A 555 -25.48 17.74 -4.95
C GLY A 555 -26.79 17.29 -5.61
N VAL A 556 -26.78 16.17 -6.35
CA VAL A 556 -28.01 15.57 -6.92
C VAL A 556 -28.95 15.08 -5.82
N ASN A 557 -28.42 14.40 -4.79
CA ASN A 557 -29.21 13.94 -3.65
C ASN A 557 -29.92 15.08 -2.87
N MET A 558 -29.36 16.30 -2.89
CA MET A 558 -30.02 17.47 -2.31
C MET A 558 -31.16 18.02 -3.19
N LYS A 559 -31.01 17.99 -4.53
CA LYS A 559 -32.06 18.43 -5.46
C LYS A 559 -33.28 17.51 -5.44
N ASP A 560 -33.09 16.20 -5.33
CA ASP A 560 -34.21 15.25 -5.22
C ASP A 560 -34.99 15.44 -3.91
N ARG A 561 -34.30 15.70 -2.78
CA ARG A 561 -34.96 16.02 -1.50
C ARG A 561 -35.71 17.35 -1.50
N THR A 562 -35.21 18.37 -2.20
CA THR A 562 -35.94 19.65 -2.35
C THR A 562 -37.12 19.57 -3.31
N SER A 563 -37.14 18.57 -4.19
CA SER A 563 -38.23 18.38 -5.16
C SER A 563 -39.42 17.61 -4.56
N GLU A 564 -39.20 16.82 -3.50
CA GLU A 564 -40.27 16.15 -2.75
C GLU A 564 -40.88 17.01 -1.61
N SER A 565 -40.23 18.12 -1.25
CA SER A 565 -40.69 19.03 -0.17
C SER A 565 -41.29 20.34 -0.71
N GLY A 566 -41.89 20.29 -1.90
CA GLY A 566 -42.49 21.43 -2.60
C GLY A 566 -43.90 21.14 -3.12
N SER A 567 -44.78 20.57 -2.31
CA SER A 567 -46.22 20.52 -2.63
C SER A 567 -47.07 20.33 -1.37
N GLU A 568 -47.09 21.32 -0.47
CA GLU A 568 -48.26 21.53 0.39
C GLU A 568 -48.53 23.04 0.50
N GLY A 569 -49.72 23.46 0.06
CA GLY A 569 -50.23 24.79 0.33
C GLY A 569 -50.87 25.50 -0.87
N ALA A 570 -51.99 24.98 -1.39
CA ALA A 570 -53.18 25.76 -1.72
C ALA A 570 -54.17 24.92 -2.58
N SER A 571 -55.21 24.36 -1.96
CA SER A 571 -56.57 24.40 -2.51
C SER A 571 -57.56 23.87 -1.47
N VAL A 572 -58.36 24.77 -0.91
CA VAL A 572 -59.56 24.48 -0.12
C VAL A 572 -60.78 24.80 -1.00
N CYS A 573 -61.89 24.10 -0.73
CA CYS A 573 -63.21 24.06 -1.40
C CYS A 573 -63.31 22.96 -2.47
N GLY A 574 -64.27 22.04 -2.47
CA GLY A 574 -65.46 21.82 -1.64
C GLY A 574 -66.38 20.80 -2.35
N ASP A 575 -67.04 19.98 -1.55
CA ASP A 575 -68.32 19.28 -1.75
C ASP A 575 -68.53 18.13 -2.78
N GLU A 576 -68.72 16.94 -2.18
CA GLU A 576 -69.88 16.03 -2.22
C GLU A 576 -70.32 15.25 -3.49
N ASN A 577 -70.41 13.92 -3.24
CA ASN A 577 -71.39 12.92 -3.70
C ASN A 577 -71.40 12.40 -5.16
N VAL A 578 -71.28 11.06 -5.31
CA VAL A 578 -72.36 10.11 -5.70
C VAL A 578 -71.75 8.80 -6.27
N PHE A 579 -71.91 7.71 -5.50
CA PHE A 579 -72.47 6.38 -5.84
C PHE A 579 -72.10 5.57 -7.12
N ASN A 580 -71.93 4.24 -6.88
CA ASN A 580 -71.94 3.05 -7.77
C ASN A 580 -70.77 2.87 -8.76
N GLY A 581 -70.20 1.68 -8.98
CA GLY A 581 -70.47 0.32 -8.50
C GLY A 581 -69.87 -0.71 -9.49
N ILE A 582 -69.46 -1.87 -8.96
CA ILE A 582 -69.59 -3.21 -9.57
C ILE A 582 -68.62 -3.68 -10.69
N LEU A 583 -67.95 -4.82 -10.37
CA LEU A 583 -67.42 -5.93 -11.20
C LEU A 583 -66.37 -5.63 -12.30
N ASP A 584 -65.45 -6.50 -12.70
CA ASP A 584 -64.88 -7.78 -12.26
C ASP A 584 -63.66 -8.05 -13.18
N ASP A 585 -62.83 -9.00 -12.78
CA ASP A 585 -62.11 -9.95 -13.64
C ASP A 585 -60.85 -9.58 -14.48
N THR A 586 -59.75 -10.18 -14.00
CA THR A 586 -58.82 -11.13 -14.65
C THR A 586 -58.17 -10.89 -16.03
N LEU A 587 -56.85 -11.20 -16.01
CA LEU A 587 -55.98 -11.82 -17.04
C LEU A 587 -55.30 -10.95 -18.13
N SER A 588 -53.98 -10.83 -17.95
CA SER A 588 -52.88 -10.98 -18.92
C SER A 588 -53.17 -10.93 -20.44
N ASN A 589 -52.47 -10.05 -21.16
CA ASN A 589 -51.37 -10.44 -22.07
C ASN A 589 -50.69 -9.24 -22.77
N SER A 590 -49.44 -9.50 -23.18
CA SER A 590 -48.63 -8.91 -24.26
C SER A 590 -49.44 -8.32 -25.45
N THR A 591 -48.98 -7.38 -26.27
CA THR A 591 -47.69 -7.22 -26.98
C THR A 591 -47.76 -5.92 -27.82
N ASP A 592 -46.62 -5.54 -28.42
CA ASP A 592 -46.46 -4.78 -29.68
C ASP A 592 -46.71 -3.26 -29.70
N SER A 593 -46.13 -2.47 -30.60
CA SER A 593 -44.86 -2.37 -31.35
C SER A 593 -44.97 -1.06 -32.17
N VAL A 594 -44.12 -0.84 -33.20
CA VAL A 594 -44.23 0.16 -34.30
C VAL A 594 -43.51 1.52 -34.02
N LYS A 595 -42.61 2.12 -34.84
CA LYS A 595 -42.31 2.21 -36.30
C LYS A 595 -40.83 2.70 -36.46
N LEU A 596 -39.91 2.21 -37.31
CA LEU A 596 -39.76 2.27 -38.80
C LEU A 596 -39.94 3.68 -39.40
N SER A 597 -39.17 4.23 -40.36
CA SER A 597 -37.88 4.01 -41.09
C SER A 597 -37.98 4.85 -42.39
N LEU A 598 -36.89 5.16 -43.11
CA LEU A 598 -36.78 5.36 -44.59
C LEU A 598 -35.44 6.07 -44.91
N GLU A 599 -34.71 5.89 -46.01
CA GLU A 599 -34.47 4.82 -47.00
C GLU A 599 -33.52 5.39 -48.08
N SER A 600 -32.72 4.54 -48.75
CA SER A 600 -32.63 4.40 -50.22
C SER A 600 -31.30 3.78 -50.71
N THR A 601 -31.41 3.01 -51.80
CA THR A 601 -30.53 1.99 -52.39
C THR A 601 -30.05 2.47 -53.80
N PRO A 602 -29.64 1.66 -54.84
CA PRO A 602 -29.19 0.24 -54.95
C PRO A 602 -28.00 -0.06 -55.95
N ASP A 603 -27.56 -1.35 -55.97
CA ASP A 603 -27.13 -2.23 -57.11
C ASP A 603 -25.82 -1.99 -57.94
N ARG A 604 -25.07 -2.95 -58.56
CA ARG A 604 -24.95 -4.44 -58.64
C ARG A 604 -23.71 -4.83 -59.52
N ASN A 605 -23.20 -6.09 -59.39
CA ASN A 605 -22.45 -6.97 -60.36
C ASN A 605 -20.93 -7.36 -60.20
N LYS A 606 -20.70 -8.59 -59.67
CA LYS A 606 -20.05 -9.84 -60.22
C LYS A 606 -18.60 -9.98 -60.81
N LYS A 607 -17.86 -10.97 -60.19
CA LYS A 607 -17.09 -12.17 -60.71
C LYS A 607 -15.60 -12.09 -61.21
N THR A 608 -14.57 -12.67 -60.53
CA THR A 608 -13.91 -14.05 -60.52
C THR A 608 -12.42 -14.05 -61.08
N PRO A 609 -11.57 -15.13 -61.07
CA PRO A 609 -10.44 -15.35 -60.13
C PRO A 609 -9.08 -15.87 -60.76
N THR A 610 -8.04 -16.20 -59.96
CA THR A 610 -6.98 -17.19 -60.36
C THR A 610 -6.26 -17.85 -59.17
N LYS A 611 -5.81 -19.11 -59.38
CA LYS A 611 -5.40 -20.18 -58.43
C LYS A 611 -3.87 -20.37 -58.29
N LEU A 612 -3.49 -21.22 -57.29
CA LEU A 612 -2.47 -22.32 -57.23
C LEU A 612 -1.56 -22.17 -55.97
N LEU A 613 -1.16 -23.18 -55.17
CA LEU A 613 -1.09 -24.65 -55.29
C LEU A 613 -1.00 -25.36 -53.91
N ASN A 614 -1.18 -26.68 -53.96
CA ASN A 614 -1.32 -27.77 -52.98
C ASN A 614 -0.27 -27.97 -51.86
N GLY A 615 -0.71 -28.71 -50.82
CA GLY A 615 0.09 -29.73 -50.13
C GLY A 615 -0.48 -30.24 -48.78
N LYS A 616 -1.24 -31.34 -48.78
CA LYS A 616 -1.71 -32.12 -47.60
C LYS A 616 -1.33 -33.60 -47.75
N ALA A 617 -1.00 -34.28 -46.65
CA ALA A 617 -1.33 -35.69 -46.37
C ALA A 617 -1.26 -35.92 -44.84
N ASN A 618 -2.36 -36.15 -44.10
CA ASN A 618 -3.17 -37.36 -43.85
C ASN A 618 -2.56 -38.36 -42.85
N MET A 619 -3.31 -38.68 -41.77
CA MET A 619 -3.67 -40.05 -41.32
C MET A 619 -4.43 -40.04 -39.96
N GLN A 620 -5.46 -40.89 -39.87
CA GLN A 620 -6.21 -41.38 -38.69
C GLN A 620 -6.57 -42.88 -38.99
N PRO A 621 -7.24 -43.66 -38.11
CA PRO A 621 -6.75 -44.41 -36.93
C PRO A 621 -7.10 -45.93 -37.01
N LEU A 622 -6.85 -46.73 -35.94
CA LEU A 622 -7.60 -47.93 -35.45
C LEU A 622 -6.70 -49.06 -34.88
N GLY A 623 -7.14 -49.71 -33.80
CA GLY A 623 -6.93 -51.16 -33.57
C GLY A 623 -6.35 -51.61 -32.21
N GLN A 624 -7.19 -52.23 -31.37
CA GLN A 624 -6.84 -52.97 -30.13
C GLN A 624 -6.66 -54.49 -30.35
N ASN A 625 -6.06 -55.14 -29.32
CA ASN A 625 -6.06 -56.59 -28.94
C ASN A 625 -4.99 -57.50 -29.59
N GLN A 626 -4.31 -58.45 -28.93
CA GLN A 626 -4.52 -59.19 -27.67
C GLN A 626 -3.23 -59.97 -27.21
N LYS A 627 -3.04 -60.14 -25.87
CA LYS A 627 -2.50 -61.26 -25.02
C LYS A 627 -1.30 -62.13 -25.50
N THR A 628 -0.34 -62.59 -24.68
CA THR A 628 -0.41 -63.43 -23.44
C THR A 628 0.92 -63.48 -22.65
N GLY A 629 0.87 -63.85 -21.34
CA GLY A 629 1.98 -64.43 -20.54
C GLY A 629 2.30 -63.70 -19.23
N ALA A 630 1.52 -63.81 -18.15
CA ALA A 630 1.65 -64.77 -17.02
C ALA A 630 2.92 -64.61 -16.16
N PHE A 631 2.78 -64.17 -14.89
CA PHE A 631 3.10 -64.94 -13.67
C PHE A 631 2.70 -64.19 -12.39
N LEU A 632 2.27 -64.99 -11.41
CA LEU A 632 1.58 -64.64 -10.16
C LEU A 632 2.54 -64.28 -9.00
N SER A 633 1.96 -63.61 -8.01
CA SER A 633 2.48 -63.22 -6.68
C SER A 633 3.07 -64.37 -5.84
N PRO A 634 3.67 -64.07 -4.67
CA PRO A 634 2.85 -64.25 -3.46
C PRO A 634 3.00 -63.18 -2.36
N ARG A 635 1.91 -63.06 -1.60
CA ARG A 635 1.82 -62.46 -0.27
C ARG A 635 2.65 -63.23 0.75
N GLY A 636 3.15 -62.52 1.77
CA GLY A 636 3.65 -63.09 3.02
C GLY A 636 3.49 -62.09 4.16
N SER A 637 2.47 -62.32 4.99
CA SER A 637 2.16 -61.63 6.23
C SER A 637 3.16 -61.96 7.35
N CYS A 638 3.50 -60.99 8.19
CA CYS A 638 3.81 -61.25 9.58
C CYS A 638 3.43 -60.04 10.44
N GLY A 639 2.44 -60.22 11.31
CA GLY A 639 2.17 -59.31 12.41
C GLY A 639 2.91 -59.76 13.66
N GLN A 640 3.29 -58.82 14.53
CA GLN A 640 3.48 -59.09 15.96
C GLN A 640 3.23 -57.82 16.78
N SER A 641 2.09 -57.85 17.47
CA SER A 641 1.83 -57.45 18.86
C SER A 641 2.79 -56.51 19.61
N VAL A 642 2.22 -55.36 20.01
CA VAL A 642 1.98 -54.92 21.40
C VAL A 642 3.09 -55.16 22.43
N LYS A 643 3.70 -54.07 22.89
CA LYS A 643 4.10 -53.89 24.31
C LYS A 643 3.67 -52.52 24.83
N ARG A 644 2.76 -52.56 25.81
CA ARG A 644 2.45 -51.52 26.80
C ARG A 644 3.68 -51.26 27.68
N ASN A 645 3.87 -50.00 28.07
CA ASN A 645 4.35 -49.51 29.38
C ASN A 645 4.18 -47.99 29.35
N SER A 646 3.14 -47.44 29.96
CA SER A 646 2.87 -47.22 31.38
C SER A 646 3.11 -45.75 31.76
N GLU A 647 2.03 -45.19 32.29
CA GLU A 647 1.81 -43.85 32.78
C GLU A 647 2.89 -43.36 33.75
N ARG A 648 3.24 -42.06 33.65
CA ARG A 648 3.56 -41.23 34.81
C ARG A 648 2.93 -39.85 34.64
N GLN A 649 1.85 -39.64 35.39
CA GLN A 649 1.35 -38.33 35.78
C GLN A 649 2.38 -37.64 36.69
N PHE A 650 2.66 -36.35 36.47
CA PHE A 650 2.96 -35.40 37.54
C PHE A 650 2.42 -34.00 37.19
N GLN A 651 1.87 -33.37 38.21
CA GLN A 651 1.03 -32.17 38.24
C GLN A 651 1.73 -30.86 37.80
N PRO A 652 0.96 -29.81 37.46
CA PRO A 652 1.50 -28.48 37.21
C PRO A 652 1.77 -27.73 38.53
N VAL A 653 2.99 -27.23 38.70
CA VAL A 653 3.35 -26.32 39.79
C VAL A 653 2.90 -24.91 39.43
N VAL A 654 1.96 -24.40 40.22
CA VAL A 654 1.57 -22.99 40.30
C VAL A 654 2.72 -22.21 40.93
N MET A 655 3.28 -21.22 40.23
CA MET A 655 4.11 -20.19 40.87
C MET A 655 3.33 -18.89 40.97
N SER A 656 3.08 -18.52 42.21
CA SER A 656 2.41 -17.32 42.68
C SER A 656 3.30 -16.08 42.55
N SER A 657 2.61 -14.97 42.29
CA SER A 657 3.08 -13.60 42.27
C SER A 657 3.71 -13.15 43.59
N GLY A 658 4.95 -12.68 43.55
CA GLY A 658 5.60 -11.92 44.63
C GLY A 658 5.87 -10.49 44.20
N ARG A 659 5.01 -9.54 44.62
CA ARG A 659 5.29 -8.10 44.62
C ARG A 659 6.40 -7.81 45.62
N ARG A 660 7.42 -7.04 45.23
CA ARG A 660 8.32 -6.33 46.15
C ARG A 660 8.27 -4.84 45.85
N THR A 661 7.78 -4.08 46.83
CA THR A 661 8.06 -2.67 47.05
C THR A 661 9.49 -2.50 47.57
N PRO A 662 10.06 -1.30 47.45
CA PRO A 662 10.55 -0.68 48.68
C PRO A 662 10.17 0.80 48.81
N SER A 663 9.94 1.17 50.06
CA SER A 663 9.68 2.49 50.63
C SER A 663 10.98 3.29 50.83
N ASP A 664 10.88 4.59 50.55
CA ASP A 664 11.39 5.78 51.27
C ASP A 664 12.83 5.86 51.84
N HIS A 665 13.51 6.90 51.33
CA HIS A 665 14.50 7.86 51.90
C HIS A 665 14.66 7.96 53.44
N PRO A 666 15.71 8.63 54.00
CA PRO A 666 16.53 9.78 53.50
C PRO A 666 18.07 9.54 53.66
N SER A 667 19.05 10.39 53.30
CA SER A 667 19.24 11.82 53.54
C SER A 667 20.50 12.36 52.80
N GLU A 668 20.43 13.65 52.47
CA GLU A 668 21.46 14.66 52.14
C GLU A 668 22.94 14.37 52.50
N THR A 669 23.88 14.74 51.63
CA THR A 669 24.80 15.88 51.87
C THR A 669 25.58 16.29 50.60
N GLU A 670 25.95 17.56 50.61
CA GLU A 670 26.49 18.46 49.59
C GLU A 670 28.02 18.38 49.32
N LEU A 671 28.42 19.05 48.22
CA LEU A 671 29.72 19.68 47.88
C LEU A 671 30.89 18.72 47.51
N VAL A 672 31.63 18.91 46.41
CA VAL A 672 32.20 20.15 45.80
C VAL A 672 32.06 20.15 44.28
#